data_AF-A0A812W7M3-F1
#
_entry.id   AF-A0A812W7M3-F1
#
_cell.length_a   1.000
_cell.length_b   1.000
_cell.length_c   1.000
_cell.angle_alpha   90.00
_cell.angle_beta   90.00
_cell.angle_gamma   90.00
#
_symmetry.space_group_name_H-M   'P 1'
#
loop_
_entity.id
_entity.type
_entity.pdbx_description
1 polymer ?
#
loop_
_entity_poly.entity_id
_entity_poly.type
_entity_poly.pdbx_seq_one_letter_code
_entity_poly.pdbx_strand_id
1 'polypeptide(L)'
;MPKSMASLAPSLSEDLDLISYVSDGSVSLDDKIKAASARLSALMDSGAAAPGKGRNKKGHTEPEVQDDVARILQCYQWKYSASYEGHRAEFAAGGTRRMALVRQFLAAAGDKDAFVRRVEHMLTRSRKQKTKRTFGWYTKERMKTGLGFSADRIKAVIAYCTAPERKKTHVRDRYQHTVKLYWVEQDFIAEIEDEQEERFQDTREDEEFDESDHSDSGNESDGVDLEYENALEAVDNVEEILEQVLKIRNKLEDQMAKLGKIKDGDSQQALSAMKKRAEKILKLHDDVAELKANFDAHKEISSLNKHMTEIEKECTSQRCSLAVMEERKLRTILKPVKRVSEKAVTVSEQRACAVAAAFAEELAEAGATVASSNFLSDLTRLHRTGHEHRLGEVLEKNGLQAKISTTWVNIGMKKKHPVLRIQDFLAGLSKVDKVGEMLLQGHNFDDLRQFWELFRNHRPNHPAFQHHEHHLERCVPLYLFCDEGTGPKKRGLLVLQFQPILAKGSRRAEDINLAGSTYVNRFLYSVLLANTYSKSKLPLYRLLEHWATDLVSAFHDGVTISLGGKVSTIYPIVLGLKGDLAGLVKMGRLTRNWSRDSPTKANPPGICHLCQAGRAAFPWFEIERDAKWLRDPNATRDRPWHHPSPLTKIPSDLTGGFFLIDTFHTLHKGVVGDFGASSLAASRDCVTFFKLSFVDL
;
A
#
# COMPACT_ATOMS: atom_id res chain seq x y z
N MET A 1 -64.92 -18.19 -8.01
CA MET A 1 -65.58 -19.34 -7.33
C MET A 1 -65.06 -20.63 -7.95
N PRO A 2 -64.87 -21.71 -7.18
CA PRO A 2 -64.19 -21.76 -5.86
C PRO A 2 -63.36 -23.09 -5.72
N LYS A 3 -62.63 -23.50 -4.68
CA LYS A 3 -62.78 -23.64 -3.19
C LYS A 3 -61.44 -24.34 -2.76
N SER A 4 -60.80 -24.23 -1.59
CA SER A 4 -61.19 -24.16 -0.16
C SER A 4 -59.98 -23.63 0.66
N MET A 5 -60.09 -22.68 1.59
CA MET A 5 -60.35 -22.83 3.06
C MET A 5 -59.43 -23.86 3.77
N ALA A 6 -58.87 -23.67 4.97
CA ALA A 6 -58.76 -22.57 5.95
C ALA A 6 -57.90 -23.04 7.17
N SER A 7 -57.53 -22.10 8.06
CA SER A 7 -57.12 -22.25 9.49
C SER A 7 -55.71 -22.81 9.77
N LEU A 8 -54.88 -22.29 10.69
CA LEU A 8 -55.10 -21.69 12.02
C LEU A 8 -54.02 -20.64 12.37
N ALA A 9 -54.43 -19.57 13.06
CA ALA A 9 -53.58 -18.80 13.99
C ALA A 9 -53.83 -19.34 15.43
N PRO A 10 -52.96 -19.02 16.42
CA PRO A 10 -53.25 -17.83 17.23
C PRO A 10 -52.04 -17.02 17.73
N SER A 11 -52.31 -15.71 17.87
CA SER A 11 -51.88 -14.73 18.90
C SER A 11 -50.44 -14.74 19.45
N LEU A 12 -49.75 -13.60 19.29
CA LEU A 12 -49.48 -12.69 20.41
C LEU A 12 -48.93 -11.35 19.85
N SER A 13 -49.76 -10.32 20.01
CA SER A 13 -49.46 -8.91 19.83
C SER A 13 -49.28 -8.29 21.22
N GLU A 14 -48.11 -7.73 21.50
CA GLU A 14 -47.66 -6.91 22.64
C GLU A 14 -46.13 -6.92 22.45
N ASP A 15 -45.39 -5.88 22.06
CA ASP A 15 -45.32 -4.50 22.53
C ASP A 15 -44.79 -3.59 21.40
N LEU A 16 -45.60 -2.63 20.96
CA LEU A 16 -45.16 -1.44 20.25
C LEU A 16 -45.97 -0.27 20.79
N ASP A 17 -45.59 0.20 21.97
CA ASP A 17 -46.02 1.49 22.51
C ASP A 17 -44.94 2.03 23.46
N LEU A 18 -43.97 2.75 22.90
CA LEU A 18 -43.01 3.55 23.67
C LEU A 18 -42.56 4.79 22.87
N ILE A 19 -43.49 5.45 22.16
CA ILE A 19 -43.30 6.80 21.59
C ILE A 19 -44.53 7.69 21.88
N SER A 20 -45.08 7.62 23.10
CA SER A 20 -46.15 8.53 23.53
C SER A 20 -46.07 8.89 25.02
N TYR A 21 -44.92 9.39 25.46
CA TYR A 21 -44.82 10.08 26.76
C TYR A 21 -43.82 11.26 26.69
N VAL A 22 -44.10 12.23 25.82
CA VAL A 22 -43.48 13.56 25.90
C VAL A 22 -44.55 14.62 25.61
N SER A 23 -45.41 14.85 26.60
CA SER A 23 -46.17 16.08 26.71
C SER A 23 -46.64 16.28 28.15
N ASP A 24 -45.70 16.41 29.08
CA ASP A 24 -45.98 17.16 30.30
C ASP A 24 -44.71 17.84 30.82
N GLY A 25 -44.75 19.16 30.89
CA GLY A 25 -43.62 20.05 31.14
C GLY A 25 -43.32 20.28 32.63
N SER A 26 -43.63 19.33 33.50
CA SER A 26 -43.69 19.55 34.95
C SER A 26 -42.68 18.75 35.79
N VAL A 27 -41.75 18.00 35.19
CA VAL A 27 -40.75 17.20 35.95
C VAL A 27 -39.33 17.43 35.44
N SER A 28 -38.45 17.87 36.34
CA SER A 28 -37.03 18.11 36.09
C SER A 28 -36.33 16.85 35.57
N LEU A 29 -35.40 17.03 34.64
CA LEU A 29 -34.54 15.97 34.10
C LEU A 29 -33.80 15.20 35.23
N ASP A 30 -33.47 15.89 36.32
CA ASP A 30 -32.79 15.29 37.49
C ASP A 30 -33.69 14.28 38.23
N ASP A 31 -35.00 14.51 38.27
CA ASP A 31 -35.94 13.59 38.94
C ASP A 31 -36.16 12.32 38.10
N LYS A 32 -36.09 12.45 36.76
CA LYS A 32 -36.13 11.30 35.85
C LYS A 32 -34.86 10.46 35.97
N ILE A 33 -33.71 11.09 36.12
CA ILE A 33 -32.42 10.41 36.35
C ILE A 33 -32.43 9.70 37.71
N LYS A 34 -32.92 10.34 38.77
CA LYS A 34 -33.06 9.72 40.10
C LYS A 34 -34.01 8.53 40.09
N ALA A 35 -35.14 8.62 39.39
CA ALA A 35 -36.10 7.51 39.28
C ALA A 35 -35.51 6.31 38.51
N ALA A 36 -34.74 6.57 37.45
CA ALA A 36 -34.03 5.53 36.70
C ALA A 36 -32.93 4.86 37.54
N SER A 37 -32.12 5.64 38.27
CA SER A 37 -31.11 5.10 39.19
C SER A 37 -31.70 4.29 40.34
N ALA A 38 -32.84 4.70 40.90
CA ALA A 38 -33.51 3.96 41.96
C ALA A 38 -34.04 2.59 41.49
N ARG A 39 -34.54 2.52 40.25
CA ARG A 39 -34.96 1.25 39.62
C ARG A 39 -33.79 0.32 39.32
N LEU A 40 -32.65 0.87 38.91
CA LEU A 40 -31.44 0.09 38.66
C LEU A 40 -30.85 -0.48 39.96
N SER A 41 -30.85 0.30 41.05
CA SER A 41 -30.44 -0.17 42.38
C SER A 41 -31.36 -1.27 42.91
N ALA A 42 -32.68 -1.14 42.75
CA ALA A 42 -33.64 -2.16 43.19
C ALA A 42 -33.49 -3.50 42.44
N LEU A 43 -33.01 -3.47 41.19
CA LEU A 43 -32.70 -4.66 40.39
C LEU A 43 -31.40 -5.35 40.80
N MET A 44 -30.47 -4.63 41.44
CA MET A 44 -29.21 -5.21 41.92
C MET A 44 -29.32 -5.80 43.33
N ASP A 45 -30.33 -5.40 44.11
CA ASP A 45 -30.50 -5.82 45.51
C ASP A 45 -31.27 -7.15 45.69
N SER A 46 -31.70 -7.83 44.62
CA SER A 46 -32.49 -9.08 44.71
C SER A 46 -31.71 -10.40 44.63
N GLY A 47 -30.38 -10.40 44.85
CA GLY A 47 -29.54 -11.61 44.80
C GLY A 47 -28.95 -12.00 46.16
N ALA A 48 -29.58 -12.95 46.86
CA ALA A 48 -29.17 -13.40 48.20
C ALA A 48 -28.08 -14.50 48.23
N ALA A 49 -27.08 -14.29 49.11
CA ALA A 49 -26.25 -15.22 49.95
C ALA A 49 -25.43 -16.37 49.29
N ALA A 50 -24.20 -16.73 49.69
CA ALA A 50 -23.58 -16.85 51.03
C ALA A 50 -22.01 -16.87 50.98
N PRO A 51 -21.26 -16.94 52.12
CA PRO A 51 -20.00 -16.19 52.30
C PRO A 51 -18.69 -17.01 52.25
N GLY A 52 -17.60 -16.33 51.88
CA GLY A 52 -16.22 -16.78 52.12
C GLY A 52 -15.29 -15.59 52.40
N LYS A 53 -14.76 -15.52 53.64
CA LYS A 53 -13.82 -14.48 54.09
C LYS A 53 -12.45 -14.66 53.42
N GLY A 54 -11.92 -13.58 52.84
CA GLY A 54 -10.52 -13.49 52.45
C GLY A 54 -10.11 -12.07 52.08
N ARG A 55 -9.36 -11.39 52.95
CA ARG A 55 -8.69 -10.11 52.66
C ARG A 55 -7.79 -10.28 51.45
N ASN A 56 -7.95 -9.47 50.40
CA ASN A 56 -6.83 -9.11 49.55
C ASN A 56 -7.00 -7.78 48.81
N LYS A 57 -5.83 -7.20 48.53
CA LYS A 57 -5.55 -5.85 48.03
C LYS A 57 -6.36 -5.48 46.79
N LYS A 58 -6.81 -4.22 46.73
CA LYS A 58 -7.39 -3.59 45.54
C LYS A 58 -6.41 -3.69 44.36
N GLY A 59 -6.65 -4.64 43.46
CA GLY A 59 -6.17 -4.62 42.09
C GLY A 59 -7.29 -4.09 41.21
N HIS A 60 -6.97 -3.17 40.31
CA HIS A 60 -7.90 -2.77 39.24
C HIS A 60 -8.20 -3.97 38.36
N THR A 61 -9.47 -4.14 37.99
CA THR A 61 -9.95 -5.22 37.14
C THR A 61 -9.57 -4.94 35.69
N GLU A 62 -8.94 -5.92 35.05
CA GLU A 62 -8.52 -6.01 33.65
C GLU A 62 -9.48 -5.42 32.58
N PRO A 63 -10.83 -5.51 32.71
CA PRO A 63 -11.76 -4.87 31.77
C PRO A 63 -11.77 -3.32 31.77
N GLU A 64 -11.47 -2.63 32.88
CA GLU A 64 -11.44 -1.15 32.90
C GLU A 64 -10.24 -0.59 32.13
N VAL A 65 -9.11 -1.32 32.14
CA VAL A 65 -7.89 -0.92 31.42
C VAL A 65 -8.03 -1.14 29.91
N GLN A 66 -8.81 -2.15 29.47
CA GLN A 66 -9.05 -2.41 28.05
C GLN A 66 -10.02 -1.40 27.41
N ASP A 67 -11.03 -0.94 28.15
CA ASP A 67 -12.02 0.03 27.63
C ASP A 67 -11.41 1.43 27.45
N ASP A 68 -10.54 1.85 28.38
CA ASP A 68 -9.82 3.13 28.28
C ASP A 68 -8.69 3.09 27.23
N VAL A 69 -8.04 1.94 27.02
CA VAL A 69 -7.05 1.77 25.94
C VAL A 69 -7.72 1.70 24.56
N ALA A 70 -8.93 1.12 24.45
CA ALA A 70 -9.74 1.18 23.24
C ALA A 70 -10.12 2.63 22.89
N ARG A 71 -10.48 3.45 23.89
CA ARG A 71 -10.72 4.90 23.73
C ARG A 71 -9.45 5.67 23.29
N ILE A 72 -8.27 5.28 23.79
CA ILE A 72 -6.97 5.86 23.37
C ILE A 72 -6.55 5.37 21.97
N LEU A 73 -6.91 4.16 21.56
CA LEU A 73 -6.64 3.69 20.19
C LEU A 73 -7.64 4.27 19.18
N GLN A 74 -8.85 4.63 19.62
CA GLN A 74 -9.76 5.53 18.91
C GLN A 74 -9.12 6.94 18.81
N CYS A 75 -8.43 7.40 19.86
CA CYS A 75 -7.60 8.62 19.89
C CYS A 75 -6.51 8.67 18.79
N TYR A 76 -6.01 7.52 18.34
CA TYR A 76 -5.11 7.42 17.20
C TYR A 76 -5.80 7.42 15.83
N GLN A 77 -7.04 6.91 15.73
CA GLN A 77 -7.91 7.09 14.56
C GLN A 77 -8.38 8.55 14.39
N TRP A 78 -8.44 9.33 15.48
CA TRP A 78 -8.77 10.77 15.48
C TRP A 78 -7.80 11.64 14.67
N LYS A 79 -6.72 11.05 14.12
CA LYS A 79 -5.72 11.71 13.27
C LYS A 79 -6.08 11.74 11.78
N TYR A 80 -7.10 11.00 11.31
CA TYR A 80 -7.26 10.70 9.88
C TYR A 80 -8.62 11.05 9.23
N SER A 81 -9.59 11.60 9.95
CA SER A 81 -10.87 12.02 9.35
C SER A 81 -11.14 13.51 9.61
N ALA A 82 -11.27 14.27 8.51
CA ALA A 82 -11.61 15.69 8.37
C ALA A 82 -10.46 16.73 8.48
N SER A 83 -10.07 17.25 7.31
CA SER A 83 -9.70 18.65 7.01
C SER A 83 -8.76 19.39 7.98
N TYR A 84 -7.47 19.04 8.12
CA TYR A 84 -6.58 19.90 8.91
C TYR A 84 -5.07 19.88 8.58
N GLU A 85 -4.65 20.78 7.68
CA GLU A 85 -3.26 21.25 7.62
C GLU A 85 -2.98 22.44 8.55
N GLY A 86 -3.99 23.28 8.84
CA GLY A 86 -3.86 24.46 9.70
C GLY A 86 -3.47 24.15 11.16
N HIS A 87 -4.20 23.24 11.82
CA HIS A 87 -3.94 22.80 13.19
C HIS A 87 -2.54 22.23 13.40
N ARG A 88 -2.03 21.52 12.40
CA ARG A 88 -0.74 20.83 12.49
C ARG A 88 0.43 21.81 12.49
N ALA A 89 0.35 22.86 11.67
CA ALA A 89 1.35 23.92 11.62
C ALA A 89 1.31 24.78 12.89
N GLU A 90 0.13 25.14 13.38
CA GLU A 90 -0.03 25.94 14.60
C GLU A 90 0.39 25.19 15.86
N PHE A 91 0.04 23.91 15.98
CA PHE A 91 0.50 23.09 17.10
C PHE A 91 2.02 22.91 17.04
N ALA A 92 2.61 22.69 15.86
CA ALA A 92 4.06 22.53 15.70
C ALA A 92 4.85 23.83 15.99
N ALA A 93 4.25 25.01 15.80
CA ALA A 93 4.89 26.31 16.04
C ALA A 93 5.15 26.62 17.53
N GLY A 94 4.50 25.90 18.45
CA GLY A 94 4.70 26.07 19.90
C GLY A 94 4.09 27.35 20.48
N GLY A 95 4.37 27.64 21.76
CA GLY A 95 3.98 28.90 22.42
C GLY A 95 2.53 28.95 22.94
N THR A 96 2.00 30.17 23.08
CA THR A 96 0.70 30.47 23.74
C THR A 96 -0.50 29.84 23.06
N ARG A 97 -0.49 29.69 21.73
CA ARG A 97 -1.58 29.01 21.00
C ARG A 97 -1.63 27.51 21.26
N ARG A 98 -0.47 26.84 21.38
CA ARG A 98 -0.43 25.42 21.77
C ARG A 98 -1.02 25.23 23.17
N MET A 99 -0.65 26.09 24.12
CA MET A 99 -1.20 26.06 25.47
C MET A 99 -2.70 26.33 25.53
N ALA A 100 -3.23 27.18 24.64
CA ALA A 100 -4.67 27.37 24.52
C ALA A 100 -5.39 26.09 24.07
N LEU A 101 -4.84 25.37 23.08
CA LEU A 101 -5.39 24.07 22.64
C LEU A 101 -5.31 23.00 23.72
N VAL A 102 -4.19 22.90 24.45
CA VAL A 102 -4.02 21.96 25.57
C VAL A 102 -5.04 22.26 26.68
N ARG A 103 -5.28 23.54 27.01
CA ARG A 103 -6.31 23.93 27.99
C ARG A 103 -7.71 23.52 27.54
N GLN A 104 -8.05 23.67 26.26
CA GLN A 104 -9.36 23.24 25.74
C GLN A 104 -9.50 21.72 25.73
N PHE A 105 -8.42 20.98 25.46
CA PHE A 105 -8.42 19.53 25.55
C PHE A 105 -8.64 19.04 26.99
N LEU A 106 -7.95 19.64 27.96
CA LEU A 106 -8.15 19.38 29.39
C LEU A 106 -9.57 19.78 29.84
N ALA A 107 -10.08 20.91 29.36
CA ALA A 107 -11.44 21.38 29.66
C ALA A 107 -12.54 20.51 29.03
N ALA A 108 -12.21 19.76 27.98
CA ALA A 108 -13.08 18.73 27.40
C ALA A 108 -12.96 17.39 28.13
N ALA A 109 -12.14 17.28 29.19
CA ALA A 109 -11.84 16.03 29.88
C ALA A 109 -11.38 14.90 28.94
N GLY A 110 -10.76 15.24 27.81
CA GLY A 110 -10.36 14.29 26.77
C GLY A 110 -11.48 13.83 25.82
N ASP A 111 -12.71 14.35 25.94
CA ASP A 111 -13.83 14.05 25.03
C ASP A 111 -13.63 14.72 23.66
N LYS A 112 -13.59 13.91 22.60
CA LYS A 112 -13.30 14.35 21.23
C LYS A 112 -14.35 15.33 20.71
N ASP A 113 -15.63 14.97 20.82
CA ASP A 113 -16.69 15.75 20.17
C ASP A 113 -16.91 17.05 20.92
N ALA A 114 -16.69 17.09 22.23
CA ALA A 114 -16.65 18.30 23.02
C ALA A 114 -15.43 19.17 22.67
N PHE A 115 -14.25 18.59 22.47
CA PHE A 115 -13.04 19.32 22.07
C PHE A 115 -13.18 19.90 20.66
N VAL A 116 -13.60 19.10 19.67
CA VAL A 116 -13.78 19.52 18.28
C VAL A 116 -14.83 20.64 18.22
N ARG A 117 -16.01 20.48 18.85
CA ARG A 117 -17.02 21.55 18.91
C ARG A 117 -16.47 22.84 19.53
N ARG A 118 -15.65 22.75 20.59
CA ARG A 118 -15.05 23.93 21.24
C ARG A 118 -13.97 24.60 20.39
N VAL A 119 -13.15 23.82 19.70
CA VAL A 119 -12.05 24.32 18.85
C VAL A 119 -12.59 24.88 17.53
N GLU A 120 -13.54 24.20 16.90
CA GLU A 120 -14.25 24.70 15.72
C GLU A 120 -14.96 26.00 16.04
N HIS A 121 -15.71 26.07 17.14
CA HIS A 121 -16.36 27.32 17.59
C HIS A 121 -15.38 28.48 17.85
N MET A 122 -14.13 28.21 18.25
CA MET A 122 -13.08 29.23 18.34
C MET A 122 -12.56 29.70 16.98
N LEU A 123 -12.51 28.81 15.97
CA LEU A 123 -11.93 29.09 14.65
C LEU A 123 -12.92 29.66 13.64
N THR A 124 -14.21 29.37 13.77
CA THR A 124 -15.28 30.02 12.98
C THR A 124 -15.34 31.53 13.25
N ARG A 125 -14.63 32.02 14.27
CA ARG A 125 -14.34 33.46 14.49
C ARG A 125 -13.13 34.01 13.70
N SER A 126 -12.60 33.31 12.70
CA SER A 126 -11.44 33.79 11.93
C SER A 126 -11.83 34.60 10.67
N ARG A 127 -11.22 35.79 10.57
CA ARG A 127 -11.40 36.83 9.53
C ARG A 127 -11.11 36.33 8.12
N LYS A 128 -12.02 36.59 7.17
CA LYS A 128 -11.72 36.53 5.73
C LYS A 128 -11.04 37.84 5.31
N GLN A 129 -9.81 37.74 4.82
CA GLN A 129 -9.09 38.87 4.22
C GLN A 129 -9.26 38.83 2.70
N LYS A 130 -10.07 39.73 2.13
CA LYS A 130 -10.15 39.90 0.68
C LYS A 130 -8.96 40.76 0.25
N THR A 131 -8.07 40.21 -0.57
CA THR A 131 -6.97 40.98 -1.18
C THR A 131 -7.29 41.23 -2.65
N LYS A 132 -7.42 42.51 -3.02
CA LYS A 132 -7.58 42.92 -4.41
C LYS A 132 -6.22 43.32 -4.95
N ARG A 133 -5.74 42.59 -5.96
CA ARG A 133 -4.50 42.89 -6.68
C ARG A 133 -4.83 43.36 -8.08
N THR A 134 -4.32 44.51 -8.47
CA THR A 134 -4.42 45.03 -9.83
C THR A 134 -3.10 44.79 -10.56
N PHE A 135 -3.19 44.17 -11.75
CA PHE A 135 -2.04 43.85 -12.58
C PHE A 135 -2.24 44.35 -14.01
N GLY A 136 -1.15 44.68 -14.69
CA GLY A 136 -1.22 45.04 -16.10
C GLY A 136 0.13 45.05 -16.80
N TRP A 137 0.06 45.24 -18.12
CA TRP A 137 1.22 45.35 -19.01
C TRP A 137 1.57 46.82 -19.25
N TYR A 138 2.77 47.24 -18.86
CA TYR A 138 3.20 48.64 -18.94
C TYR A 138 4.51 48.82 -19.72
N THR A 139 4.59 49.90 -20.50
CA THR A 139 5.85 50.39 -21.05
C THR A 139 6.67 51.11 -19.99
N LYS A 140 7.96 51.34 -20.26
CA LYS A 140 8.84 52.11 -19.37
C LYS A 140 8.31 53.51 -19.12
N GLU A 141 7.81 54.15 -20.18
CA GLU A 141 7.24 55.49 -20.16
C GLU A 141 5.95 55.48 -19.35
N ARG A 142 5.06 54.49 -19.55
CA ARG A 142 3.79 54.39 -18.82
C ARG A 142 3.97 54.04 -17.35
N MET A 143 5.01 53.29 -16.97
CA MET A 143 5.38 53.12 -15.56
C MET A 143 5.81 54.45 -14.93
N LYS A 144 6.56 55.28 -15.66
CA LYS A 144 7.03 56.58 -15.18
C LYS A 144 5.90 57.60 -15.07
N THR A 145 5.11 57.77 -16.13
CA THR A 145 4.07 58.83 -16.20
C THR A 145 2.72 58.37 -15.67
N GLY A 146 2.35 57.10 -15.86
CA GLY A 146 1.04 56.57 -15.46
C GLY A 146 1.01 55.96 -14.06
N LEU A 147 2.11 55.36 -13.59
CA LEU A 147 2.20 54.78 -12.23
C LEU A 147 3.05 55.60 -11.26
N GLY A 148 3.71 56.65 -11.74
CA GLY A 148 4.60 57.48 -10.91
C GLY A 148 5.83 56.73 -10.37
N PHE A 149 6.27 55.64 -11.00
CA PHE A 149 7.40 54.86 -10.48
C PHE A 149 8.72 55.64 -10.63
N SER A 150 9.56 55.58 -9.59
CA SER A 150 10.93 56.12 -9.65
C SER A 150 11.78 55.36 -10.67
N ALA A 151 12.83 56.01 -11.18
CA ALA A 151 13.73 55.41 -12.17
C ALA A 151 14.34 54.09 -11.68
N ASP A 152 14.68 54.00 -10.38
CA ASP A 152 15.23 52.80 -9.77
C ASP A 152 14.21 51.68 -9.66
N ARG A 153 12.95 51.99 -9.31
CA ARG A 153 11.86 51.00 -9.26
C ARG A 153 11.57 50.44 -10.66
N ILE A 154 11.57 51.29 -11.69
CA ILE A 154 11.41 50.86 -13.08
C ILE A 154 12.56 49.93 -13.49
N LYS A 155 13.80 50.27 -13.12
CA LYS A 155 14.98 49.42 -13.40
C LYS A 155 14.86 48.05 -12.72
N ALA A 156 14.37 48.00 -11.48
CA ALA A 156 14.16 46.76 -10.74
C ALA A 156 13.05 45.88 -11.36
N VAL A 157 11.92 46.48 -11.76
CA VAL A 157 10.81 45.78 -12.43
C VAL A 157 11.28 45.18 -13.76
N ILE A 158 12.04 45.94 -14.56
CA ILE A 158 12.59 45.44 -15.82
C ILE A 158 13.54 44.27 -15.55
N ALA A 159 14.49 44.42 -14.62
CA ALA A 159 15.44 43.36 -14.27
C ALA A 159 14.72 42.07 -13.85
N TYR A 160 13.70 42.20 -12.99
CA TYR A 160 12.87 41.09 -12.54
C TYR A 160 12.12 40.40 -13.69
N CYS A 161 11.53 41.17 -14.61
CA CYS A 161 10.79 40.62 -15.75
C CYS A 161 11.67 40.02 -16.84
N THR A 162 12.96 40.38 -16.88
CA THR A 162 13.93 39.88 -17.86
C THR A 162 14.81 38.75 -17.35
N ALA A 163 14.66 38.33 -16.09
CA ALA A 163 15.45 37.23 -15.51
C ALA A 163 15.23 35.91 -16.29
N PRO A 164 16.29 35.10 -16.55
CA PRO A 164 16.22 33.90 -17.40
C PRO A 164 15.16 32.88 -16.97
N GLU A 165 14.91 32.76 -15.66
CA GLU A 165 13.90 31.89 -15.07
C GLU A 165 12.45 32.35 -15.31
N ARG A 166 12.21 33.60 -15.72
CA ARG A 166 10.87 34.20 -15.85
C ARG A 166 10.44 34.40 -17.31
N LYS A 167 10.38 33.31 -18.06
CA LYS A 167 9.77 33.32 -19.40
C LYS A 167 8.31 33.78 -19.28
N LYS A 168 7.89 34.79 -20.06
CA LYS A 168 6.53 35.37 -20.17
C LYS A 168 6.15 36.53 -19.24
N THR A 169 7.05 37.15 -18.49
CA THR A 169 6.74 38.38 -17.70
C THR A 169 7.09 39.69 -18.42
N HIS A 170 7.54 39.60 -19.66
CA HIS A 170 7.61 40.69 -20.62
C HIS A 170 7.15 40.20 -22.00
N VAL A 171 6.47 41.06 -22.74
CA VAL A 171 6.00 40.79 -24.10
C VAL A 171 6.30 41.99 -24.99
N ARG A 172 6.29 41.79 -26.31
CA ARG A 172 6.28 42.92 -27.26
C ARG A 172 4.84 43.32 -27.53
N ASP A 173 4.59 44.62 -27.66
CA ASP A 173 3.27 45.10 -28.03
C ASP A 173 2.85 44.47 -29.38
N ARG A 174 1.55 44.12 -29.47
CA ARG A 174 1.01 43.39 -30.62
C ARG A 174 1.00 44.24 -31.88
N TYR A 175 0.85 45.56 -31.75
CA TYR A 175 0.72 46.49 -32.85
C TYR A 175 2.00 47.32 -33.06
N GLN A 176 2.83 47.45 -32.03
CA GLN A 176 4.13 48.11 -32.12
C GLN A 176 5.25 47.19 -31.62
N HIS A 177 5.77 46.32 -32.49
CA HIS A 177 6.75 45.29 -32.12
C HIS A 177 8.08 45.82 -31.55
N THR A 178 8.37 47.11 -31.67
CA THR A 178 9.51 47.79 -31.06
C THR A 178 9.28 48.12 -29.58
N VAL A 179 8.03 48.15 -29.13
CA VAL A 179 7.64 48.49 -27.76
C VAL A 179 7.60 47.24 -26.89
N LYS A 180 8.33 47.25 -25.77
CA LYS A 180 8.31 46.18 -24.77
C LYS A 180 7.36 46.54 -23.64
N LEU A 181 6.50 45.60 -23.28
CA LEU A 181 5.59 45.66 -22.16
C LEU A 181 6.08 44.73 -21.05
N TYR A 182 6.02 45.22 -19.81
CA TYR A 182 6.45 44.50 -18.61
C TYR A 182 5.22 44.28 -17.72
N TRP A 183 5.12 43.09 -17.11
CA TRP A 183 4.03 42.78 -16.18
C TRP A 183 4.29 43.45 -14.84
N VAL A 184 3.38 44.32 -14.41
CA VAL A 184 3.54 45.12 -13.19
C VAL A 184 2.31 44.95 -12.29
N GLU A 185 2.57 44.69 -11.00
CA GLU A 185 1.56 44.75 -9.94
C GLU A 185 1.44 46.21 -9.46
N GLN A 186 0.25 46.81 -9.58
CA GLN A 186 0.04 48.23 -9.28
C GLN A 186 -0.23 48.47 -7.80
N ASP A 187 -1.29 47.87 -7.24
CA ASP A 187 -1.72 48.07 -5.86
C ASP A 187 -2.09 46.76 -5.16
N PHE A 188 -1.85 46.75 -3.84
CA PHE A 188 -2.29 45.71 -2.92
C PHE A 188 -3.22 46.34 -1.89
N ILE A 189 -4.53 46.22 -2.11
CA ILE A 189 -5.55 46.66 -1.15
C ILE A 189 -6.08 45.42 -0.45
N ALA A 190 -5.94 45.39 0.88
CA ALA A 190 -6.48 44.34 1.72
C ALA A 190 -7.64 44.91 2.54
N GLU A 191 -8.86 44.45 2.25
CA GLU A 191 -10.05 44.76 3.04
C GLU A 191 -10.39 43.53 3.91
N ILE A 192 -10.76 43.79 5.17
CA ILE A 192 -11.14 42.76 6.13
C ILE A 192 -12.64 42.90 6.35
N GLU A 193 -13.42 41.94 5.84
CA GLU A 193 -14.86 41.84 6.09
C GLU A 193 -15.13 40.60 6.97
N ASP A 194 -15.92 40.79 8.02
CA ASP A 194 -16.41 39.71 8.89
C ASP A 194 -17.85 39.36 8.48
N GLU A 195 -18.04 38.23 7.78
CA GLU A 195 -19.36 37.69 7.43
C GLU A 195 -19.47 36.20 7.79
N GLN A 196 -20.62 35.83 8.38
CA GLN A 196 -21.01 34.47 8.73
C GLN A 196 -22.06 33.95 7.75
N GLU A 197 -21.80 32.84 7.09
CA GLU A 197 -22.85 32.07 6.41
C GLU A 197 -22.47 30.59 6.27
N GLU A 198 -23.40 29.70 6.61
CA GLU A 198 -23.34 28.24 6.46
C GLU A 198 -24.34 27.80 5.38
N ARG A 199 -23.94 26.91 4.47
CA ARG A 199 -24.85 25.92 3.87
C ARG A 199 -24.15 24.75 3.18
N PHE A 200 -24.70 23.56 3.46
CA PHE A 200 -24.50 22.27 2.80
C PHE A 200 -25.42 22.14 1.57
N GLN A 201 -24.99 21.39 0.54
CA GLN A 201 -25.87 20.41 -0.12
C GLN A 201 -25.13 19.43 -1.05
N ASP A 202 -25.66 18.21 -1.04
CA ASP A 202 -25.32 16.98 -1.73
C ASP A 202 -26.28 16.76 -2.92
N THR A 203 -25.96 15.80 -3.81
CA THR A 203 -26.84 14.85 -4.57
C THR A 203 -26.44 14.61 -6.03
N ARG A 204 -26.42 13.31 -6.42
CA ARG A 204 -27.12 12.63 -7.57
C ARG A 204 -26.32 11.47 -8.20
N GLU A 205 -26.84 10.22 -8.27
CA GLU A 205 -27.81 9.59 -9.24
C GLU A 205 -27.20 9.48 -10.66
N ASP A 206 -27.25 8.42 -11.50
CA ASP A 206 -27.84 7.06 -11.56
C ASP A 206 -27.20 6.30 -12.77
N GLU A 207 -27.52 5.00 -12.96
CA GLU A 207 -27.91 4.31 -14.23
C GLU A 207 -27.29 2.92 -14.55
N GLU A 208 -28.19 1.98 -14.86
CA GLU A 208 -28.07 0.53 -15.12
C GLU A 208 -27.88 0.17 -16.62
N PHE A 209 -27.28 -0.99 -16.95
CA PHE A 209 -27.60 -1.77 -18.16
C PHE A 209 -27.13 -3.25 -18.09
N ASP A 210 -27.85 -4.14 -18.78
CA ASP A 210 -28.02 -5.60 -18.55
C ASP A 210 -27.41 -6.53 -19.65
N GLU A 211 -27.43 -7.85 -19.38
CA GLU A 211 -27.49 -9.04 -20.29
C GLU A 211 -26.32 -10.07 -20.41
N SER A 212 -26.55 -11.23 -19.77
CA SER A 212 -26.61 -12.64 -20.28
C SER A 212 -25.39 -13.49 -20.77
N ASP A 213 -25.10 -14.53 -19.97
CA ASP A 213 -25.14 -16.02 -20.21
C ASP A 213 -24.13 -16.92 -21.00
N HIS A 214 -23.84 -18.09 -20.37
CA HIS A 214 -23.53 -19.46 -20.87
C HIS A 214 -22.10 -20.13 -20.93
N SER A 215 -21.92 -21.10 -20.00
CA SER A 215 -21.41 -22.53 -20.01
C SER A 215 -20.09 -23.06 -20.65
N ASP A 216 -19.21 -23.54 -19.76
CA ASP A 216 -18.74 -24.94 -19.46
C ASP A 216 -17.73 -25.78 -20.33
N SER A 217 -16.84 -26.46 -19.56
CA SER A 217 -16.30 -27.85 -19.67
C SER A 217 -14.80 -28.12 -20.03
N GLY A 218 -14.18 -28.91 -19.12
CA GLY A 218 -13.04 -29.90 -19.13
C GLY A 218 -11.88 -29.84 -20.15
N ASN A 219 -10.68 -30.44 -19.97
CA ASN A 219 -10.16 -31.44 -19.02
C ASN A 219 -8.59 -31.58 -19.15
N GLU A 220 -7.96 -32.30 -18.19
CA GLU A 220 -6.64 -33.05 -18.13
C GLU A 220 -5.57 -32.89 -19.25
N SER A 221 -4.27 -32.57 -19.06
CA SER A 221 -3.13 -32.97 -18.18
C SER A 221 -2.28 -34.14 -18.70
N ASP A 222 -1.00 -33.88 -19.01
CA ASP A 222 0.07 -34.89 -19.14
C ASP A 222 1.42 -34.32 -18.65
N GLY A 223 2.18 -35.14 -17.93
CA GLY A 223 3.42 -34.79 -17.23
C GLY A 223 4.69 -35.09 -18.04
N VAL A 224 5.68 -34.18 -17.97
CA VAL A 224 6.98 -34.32 -18.62
C VAL A 224 8.12 -34.23 -17.59
N ASP A 225 9.18 -34.97 -17.89
CA ASP A 225 10.28 -35.43 -17.05
C ASP A 225 11.23 -34.30 -16.55
N LEU A 226 11.32 -34.16 -15.22
CA LEU A 226 11.92 -33.02 -14.51
C LEU A 226 13.46 -32.96 -14.63
N GLU A 227 14.10 -34.08 -15.01
CA GLU A 227 15.55 -34.21 -15.02
C GLU A 227 16.20 -33.56 -16.25
N TYR A 228 15.47 -33.56 -17.38
CA TYR A 228 15.89 -32.91 -18.62
C TYR A 228 15.80 -31.38 -18.54
N GLU A 229 14.76 -30.85 -17.87
CA GLU A 229 14.62 -29.40 -17.65
C GLU A 229 15.75 -28.84 -16.78
N ASN A 230 16.19 -29.58 -15.76
CA ASN A 230 17.30 -29.15 -14.90
C ASN A 230 18.65 -29.12 -15.65
N ALA A 231 18.86 -30.02 -16.62
CA ALA A 231 20.06 -30.03 -17.44
C ALA A 231 20.10 -28.87 -18.42
N LEU A 232 18.96 -28.51 -19.02
CA LEU A 232 18.85 -27.34 -19.91
C LEU A 232 19.07 -26.03 -19.15
N GLU A 233 18.52 -25.91 -17.94
CA GLU A 233 18.73 -24.72 -17.10
C GLU A 233 20.21 -24.55 -16.70
N ALA A 234 20.97 -25.63 -16.51
CA ALA A 234 22.40 -25.56 -16.20
C ALA A 234 23.24 -25.02 -17.37
N VAL A 235 22.87 -25.35 -18.61
CA VAL A 235 23.55 -24.90 -19.83
C VAL A 235 23.28 -23.43 -20.11
N ASP A 236 22.02 -23.00 -19.95
CA ASP A 236 21.63 -21.58 -20.10
C ASP A 236 22.38 -20.67 -19.11
N ASN A 237 22.74 -21.17 -17.94
CA ASN A 237 23.50 -20.43 -16.92
C ASN A 237 24.99 -20.25 -17.26
N VAL A 238 25.57 -21.03 -18.20
CA VAL A 238 27.01 -20.94 -18.53
C VAL A 238 27.36 -19.58 -19.13
N GLU A 239 26.48 -19.01 -19.94
CA GLU A 239 26.71 -17.70 -20.57
C GLU A 239 26.75 -16.57 -19.53
N GLU A 240 25.86 -16.62 -18.54
CA GLU A 240 25.88 -15.67 -17.43
C GLU A 240 27.17 -15.78 -16.61
N ILE A 241 27.65 -17.00 -16.36
CA ILE A 241 28.90 -17.23 -15.62
C ILE A 241 30.10 -16.66 -16.37
N LEU A 242 30.21 -16.90 -17.69
CA LEU A 242 31.29 -16.35 -18.51
C LEU A 242 31.28 -14.81 -18.49
N GLU A 243 30.10 -14.19 -18.60
CA GLU A 243 29.96 -12.73 -18.51
C GLU A 243 30.35 -12.20 -17.11
N GLN A 244 29.97 -12.90 -16.04
CA GLN A 244 30.36 -12.55 -14.67
C GLN A 244 31.87 -12.66 -14.44
N VAL A 245 32.52 -13.67 -15.02
CA VAL A 245 33.98 -13.85 -14.94
C VAL A 245 34.72 -12.70 -15.63
N LEU A 246 34.26 -12.28 -16.82
CA LEU A 246 34.82 -11.11 -17.52
C LEU A 246 34.64 -9.80 -16.72
N LYS A 247 33.46 -9.60 -16.09
CA LYS A 247 33.23 -8.45 -15.20
C LYS A 247 34.16 -8.44 -13.99
N ILE A 248 34.44 -9.61 -13.39
CA ILE A 248 35.38 -9.74 -12.26
C ILE A 248 36.81 -9.45 -12.71
N ARG A 249 37.21 -9.95 -13.89
CA ARG A 249 38.51 -9.68 -14.49
C ARG A 249 38.76 -8.18 -14.70
N ASN A 250 37.84 -7.48 -15.36
CA ASN A 250 37.99 -6.05 -15.62
C ASN A 250 38.14 -5.25 -14.32
N LYS A 251 37.39 -5.63 -13.26
CA LYS A 251 37.54 -5.02 -11.94
C LYS A 251 38.89 -5.31 -11.28
N LEU A 252 39.41 -6.53 -11.44
CA LEU A 252 40.74 -6.90 -10.95
C LEU A 252 41.83 -6.09 -11.66
N GLU A 253 41.76 -5.95 -12.98
CA GLU A 253 42.70 -5.16 -13.77
C GLU A 253 42.69 -3.67 -13.34
N ASP A 254 41.51 -3.08 -13.13
CA ASP A 254 41.37 -1.72 -12.60
C ASP A 254 42.01 -1.55 -11.21
N GLN A 255 41.87 -2.55 -10.33
CA GLN A 255 42.46 -2.52 -9.00
C GLN A 255 43.98 -2.71 -9.04
N MET A 256 44.46 -3.61 -9.89
CA MET A 256 45.88 -3.81 -10.12
C MET A 256 46.53 -2.54 -10.68
N ALA A 257 45.86 -1.83 -11.59
CA ALA A 257 46.32 -0.54 -12.11
C ALA A 257 46.38 0.55 -11.03
N LYS A 258 45.45 0.54 -10.06
CA LYS A 258 45.46 1.46 -8.91
C LYS A 258 46.56 1.12 -7.92
N LEU A 259 46.76 -0.16 -7.59
CA LEU A 259 47.81 -0.62 -6.67
C LEU A 259 49.21 -0.43 -7.26
N GLY A 260 49.38 -0.61 -8.57
CA GLY A 260 50.67 -0.41 -9.25
C GLY A 260 51.20 1.04 -9.18
N LYS A 261 50.32 2.02 -8.89
CA LYS A 261 50.72 3.42 -8.66
C LYS A 261 51.32 3.64 -7.27
N ILE A 262 51.11 2.71 -6.34
CA ILE A 262 51.58 2.78 -4.96
C ILE A 262 52.85 1.94 -4.84
N LYS A 263 53.97 2.58 -4.48
CA LYS A 263 55.31 1.95 -4.43
C LYS A 263 55.71 1.44 -3.05
N ASP A 264 54.74 1.15 -2.17
CA ASP A 264 55.04 0.52 -0.87
C ASP A 264 55.13 -1.01 -0.99
N GLY A 265 55.87 -1.64 -0.07
CA GLY A 265 56.13 -3.08 -0.09
C GLY A 265 54.87 -3.93 0.01
N ASP A 266 53.92 -3.52 0.86
CA ASP A 266 52.65 -4.22 1.08
C ASP A 266 51.75 -4.22 -0.17
N SER A 267 51.72 -3.10 -0.89
CA SER A 267 50.98 -2.94 -2.15
C SER A 267 51.59 -3.78 -3.26
N GLN A 268 52.92 -3.92 -3.31
CA GLN A 268 53.58 -4.81 -4.27
C GLN A 268 53.31 -6.29 -3.98
N GLN A 269 53.26 -6.68 -2.69
CA GLN A 269 52.86 -8.03 -2.30
C GLN A 269 51.39 -8.30 -2.65
N ALA A 270 50.48 -7.36 -2.38
CA ALA A 270 49.07 -7.47 -2.78
C ALA A 270 48.89 -7.55 -4.30
N LEU A 271 49.67 -6.79 -5.07
CA LEU A 271 49.65 -6.79 -6.53
C LEU A 271 50.07 -8.14 -7.11
N SER A 272 51.13 -8.77 -6.57
CA SER A 272 51.57 -10.09 -7.03
C SER A 272 50.54 -11.19 -6.73
N ALA A 273 49.90 -11.13 -5.56
CA ALA A 273 48.81 -12.03 -5.21
C ALA A 273 47.57 -11.85 -6.11
N MET A 274 47.22 -10.60 -6.47
CA MET A 274 46.13 -10.32 -7.42
C MET A 274 46.44 -10.82 -8.83
N LYS A 275 47.67 -10.65 -9.33
CA LYS A 275 48.11 -11.16 -10.65
C LYS A 275 47.91 -12.67 -10.74
N LYS A 276 48.42 -13.43 -9.76
CA LYS A 276 48.29 -14.89 -9.71
C LYS A 276 46.84 -15.37 -9.70
N ARG A 277 45.94 -14.62 -9.05
CA ARG A 277 44.50 -14.92 -9.04
C ARG A 277 43.82 -14.58 -10.38
N ALA A 278 44.19 -13.48 -11.02
CA ALA A 278 43.67 -13.12 -12.33
C ALA A 278 44.02 -14.20 -13.39
N GLU A 279 45.25 -14.71 -13.35
CA GLU A 279 45.69 -15.84 -14.19
C GLU A 279 44.86 -17.10 -13.94
N LYS A 280 44.56 -17.42 -12.66
CA LYS A 280 43.71 -18.57 -12.33
C LYS A 280 42.28 -18.42 -12.85
N ILE A 281 41.71 -17.22 -12.77
CA ILE A 281 40.37 -16.93 -13.28
C ILE A 281 40.32 -17.04 -14.80
N LEU A 282 41.36 -16.58 -15.51
CA LEU A 282 41.48 -16.73 -16.96
C LEU A 282 41.53 -18.19 -17.37
N LYS A 283 42.34 -19.00 -16.68
CA LYS A 283 42.39 -20.44 -16.96
C LYS A 283 41.02 -21.11 -16.81
N LEU A 284 40.30 -20.81 -15.72
CA LEU A 284 38.96 -21.35 -15.49
C LEU A 284 37.91 -20.87 -16.52
N HIS A 285 38.06 -19.65 -17.02
CA HIS A 285 37.23 -19.13 -18.11
C HIS A 285 37.43 -19.97 -19.38
N ASP A 286 38.69 -20.22 -19.76
CA ASP A 286 39.03 -20.99 -20.94
C ASP A 286 38.55 -22.44 -20.81
N ASP A 287 38.70 -23.05 -19.63
CA ASP A 287 38.20 -24.40 -19.33
C ASP A 287 36.66 -24.48 -19.49
N VAL A 288 35.90 -23.46 -19.06
CA VAL A 288 34.42 -23.44 -19.24
C VAL A 288 34.00 -23.15 -20.67
N ALA A 289 34.74 -22.30 -21.38
CA ALA A 289 34.49 -22.06 -22.80
C ALA A 289 34.71 -23.35 -23.61
N GLU A 290 35.76 -24.11 -23.31
CA GLU A 290 36.04 -25.41 -23.92
C GLU A 290 34.96 -26.45 -23.57
N LEU A 291 34.52 -26.50 -22.30
CA LEU A 291 33.44 -27.40 -21.89
C LEU A 291 32.09 -27.06 -22.55
N LYS A 292 31.78 -25.77 -22.75
CA LYS A 292 30.58 -25.35 -23.50
C LYS A 292 30.67 -25.82 -24.96
N ALA A 293 31.82 -25.60 -25.61
CA ALA A 293 32.04 -26.06 -26.98
C ALA A 293 31.92 -27.59 -27.10
N ASN A 294 32.43 -28.34 -26.13
CA ASN A 294 32.31 -29.80 -26.08
C ASN A 294 30.89 -30.27 -25.76
N PHE A 295 30.13 -29.54 -24.92
CA PHE A 295 28.73 -29.84 -24.64
C PHE A 295 27.87 -29.69 -25.90
N ASP A 296 28.08 -28.59 -26.64
CA ASP A 296 27.41 -28.33 -27.92
C ASP A 296 27.71 -29.43 -28.95
N ALA A 297 28.87 -30.11 -28.84
CA ALA A 297 29.28 -31.20 -29.73
C ALA A 297 28.82 -32.61 -29.28
N HIS A 298 28.86 -32.94 -27.98
CA HIS A 298 28.78 -34.33 -27.50
C HIS A 298 27.84 -34.62 -26.31
N LYS A 299 27.14 -33.62 -25.73
CA LYS A 299 26.11 -33.80 -24.67
C LYS A 299 26.55 -34.55 -23.38
N GLU A 300 27.83 -34.58 -23.01
CA GLU A 300 28.23 -35.09 -21.69
C GLU A 300 28.12 -34.01 -20.59
N ILE A 301 27.29 -34.25 -19.57
CA ILE A 301 26.90 -33.25 -18.55
C ILE A 301 27.78 -33.29 -17.29
N SER A 302 28.43 -34.42 -16.98
CA SER A 302 29.01 -34.68 -15.65
C SER A 302 30.26 -33.86 -15.33
N SER A 303 31.09 -33.53 -16.33
CA SER A 303 32.34 -32.77 -16.16
C SER A 303 32.11 -31.25 -16.02
N LEU A 304 31.02 -30.72 -16.61
CA LEU A 304 30.66 -29.29 -16.62
C LEU A 304 30.29 -28.78 -15.22
N ASN A 305 29.45 -29.53 -14.50
CA ASN A 305 28.98 -29.16 -13.16
C ASN A 305 30.13 -29.02 -12.14
N LYS A 306 31.19 -29.83 -12.28
CA LYS A 306 32.36 -29.77 -11.40
C LYS A 306 33.14 -28.46 -11.57
N HIS A 307 33.38 -28.04 -12.81
CA HIS A 307 34.11 -26.81 -13.13
C HIS A 307 33.30 -25.55 -12.80
N MET A 308 31.98 -25.56 -13.05
CA MET A 308 31.08 -24.47 -12.64
C MET A 308 31.14 -24.23 -11.13
N THR A 309 31.13 -25.31 -10.33
CA THR A 309 31.21 -25.21 -8.85
C THR A 309 32.55 -24.60 -8.39
N GLU A 310 33.66 -24.92 -9.06
CA GLU A 310 34.97 -24.38 -8.73
C GLU A 310 35.08 -22.87 -9.05
N ILE A 311 34.48 -22.44 -10.17
CA ILE A 311 34.38 -21.02 -10.54
C ILE A 311 33.51 -20.24 -9.57
N GLU A 312 32.35 -20.76 -9.20
CA GLU A 312 31.47 -20.12 -8.22
C GLU A 312 32.20 -19.91 -6.89
N LYS A 313 33.01 -20.89 -6.45
CA LYS A 313 33.80 -20.81 -5.23
C LYS A 313 34.86 -19.71 -5.29
N GLU A 314 35.62 -19.63 -6.40
CA GLU A 314 36.67 -18.61 -6.58
C GLU A 314 36.07 -17.19 -6.73
N CYS A 315 34.99 -17.05 -7.51
CA CYS A 315 34.26 -15.79 -7.68
C CYS A 315 33.65 -15.28 -6.36
N THR A 316 33.10 -16.19 -5.55
CA THR A 316 32.52 -15.85 -4.25
C THR A 316 33.60 -15.41 -3.26
N SER A 317 34.74 -16.12 -3.21
CA SER A 317 35.91 -15.73 -2.42
C SER A 317 36.37 -14.30 -2.74
N GLN A 318 36.36 -13.94 -4.03
CA GLN A 318 36.76 -12.60 -4.47
C GLN A 318 35.72 -11.51 -4.16
N ARG A 319 34.42 -11.80 -4.28
CA ARG A 319 33.37 -10.86 -3.87
C ARG A 319 33.48 -10.50 -2.38
N CYS A 320 33.83 -11.47 -1.53
CA CYS A 320 34.07 -11.24 -0.11
C CYS A 320 35.30 -10.36 0.15
N SER A 321 36.42 -10.60 -0.55
CA SER A 321 37.65 -9.79 -0.37
C SER A 321 37.47 -8.34 -0.85
N LEU A 322 36.75 -8.15 -1.96
CA LEU A 322 36.41 -6.83 -2.52
C LEU A 322 35.47 -6.03 -1.61
N ALA A 323 34.43 -6.69 -1.09
CA ALA A 323 33.47 -6.04 -0.19
C ALA A 323 34.14 -5.54 1.10
N VAL A 324 35.07 -6.31 1.67
CA VAL A 324 35.85 -5.90 2.86
C VAL A 324 36.74 -4.67 2.57
N MET A 325 37.28 -4.54 1.35
CA MET A 325 38.05 -3.36 0.95
C MET A 325 37.18 -2.13 0.65
N GLU A 326 36.01 -2.30 0.03
CA GLU A 326 35.07 -1.20 -0.22
C GLU A 326 34.42 -0.67 1.07
N GLU A 327 34.12 -1.55 2.03
CA GLU A 327 33.57 -1.16 3.33
C GLU A 327 34.54 -0.26 4.13
N ARG A 328 35.86 -0.51 4.01
CA ARG A 328 36.90 0.37 4.59
C ARG A 328 37.02 1.73 3.90
N LYS A 329 36.71 1.83 2.60
CA LYS A 329 36.72 3.11 1.84
C LYS A 329 35.42 3.91 1.99
N LEU A 330 34.28 3.24 2.15
CA LEU A 330 32.96 3.88 2.27
C LEU A 330 32.74 4.54 3.63
N ARG A 331 33.37 4.05 4.71
CA ARG A 331 33.32 4.69 6.04
C ARG A 331 33.99 6.07 6.07
N THR A 332 34.84 6.40 5.10
CA THR A 332 35.65 7.62 5.13
C THR A 332 35.14 8.75 4.23
N ILE A 333 34.23 8.50 3.27
CA ILE A 333 34.04 9.43 2.14
C ILE A 333 32.60 10.00 1.96
N LEU A 334 31.52 9.37 2.46
CA LEU A 334 30.16 9.78 2.04
C LEU A 334 29.23 10.18 3.20
N LYS A 335 29.07 11.50 3.41
CA LYS A 335 27.84 12.07 4.01
C LYS A 335 26.84 12.37 2.88
N PRO A 336 25.63 11.76 2.87
CA PRO A 336 24.67 12.01 1.80
C PRO A 336 23.90 13.32 2.00
N VAL A 337 23.80 14.09 0.91
CA VAL A 337 22.95 15.28 0.79
C VAL A 337 21.49 14.85 0.61
N LYS A 338 20.62 15.27 1.52
CA LYS A 338 19.18 14.98 1.48
C LYS A 338 18.46 15.94 0.52
N ARG A 339 17.85 15.40 -0.55
CA ARG A 339 16.76 16.07 -1.27
C ARG A 339 15.44 15.78 -0.55
N VAL A 340 14.72 16.82 -0.16
CA VAL A 340 13.39 16.74 0.45
C VAL A 340 12.35 16.77 -0.69
N SER A 341 11.72 15.63 -0.94
CA SER A 341 10.42 15.59 -1.63
C SER A 341 9.35 15.46 -0.55
N GLU A 342 8.22 16.16 -0.73
CA GLU A 342 7.04 16.09 0.12
C GLU A 342 6.43 14.69 0.05
N LYS A 343 6.98 13.77 0.83
CA LYS A 343 6.39 12.45 1.08
C LYS A 343 5.35 12.58 2.17
N ALA A 344 4.28 11.78 2.04
CA ALA A 344 3.40 11.47 3.17
C ALA A 344 4.30 11.18 4.38
N VAL A 345 4.16 12.02 5.42
CA VAL A 345 5.08 12.01 6.56
C VAL A 345 4.81 10.74 7.36
N THR A 346 5.47 9.65 6.97
CA THR A 346 5.66 8.51 7.85
C THR A 346 6.40 9.05 9.07
N VAL A 347 5.73 9.02 10.21
CA VAL A 347 6.35 9.39 11.48
C VAL A 347 7.39 8.32 11.74
N SER A 348 8.67 8.66 11.58
CA SER A 348 9.74 7.75 11.97
C SER A 348 9.60 7.42 13.45
N GLU A 349 10.10 6.26 13.88
CA GLU A 349 10.14 5.88 15.29
C GLU A 349 10.80 7.00 16.12
N GLN A 350 11.88 7.59 15.59
CA GLN A 350 12.53 8.78 16.14
C GLN A 350 11.55 9.93 16.39
N ARG A 351 10.70 10.25 15.40
CA ARG A 351 9.73 11.34 15.51
C ARG A 351 8.56 10.99 16.43
N ALA A 352 8.15 9.72 16.47
CA ALA A 352 7.12 9.25 17.40
C ALA A 352 7.59 9.39 18.85
N CYS A 353 8.80 8.90 19.16
CA CYS A 353 9.41 9.04 20.47
C CYS A 353 9.69 10.50 20.85
N ALA A 354 10.14 11.34 19.89
CA ALA A 354 10.35 12.77 20.13
C ALA A 354 9.05 13.52 20.49
N VAL A 355 7.95 13.21 19.81
CA VAL A 355 6.64 13.79 20.12
C VAL A 355 6.15 13.31 21.49
N ALA A 356 6.30 12.01 21.79
CA ALA A 356 5.94 11.47 23.10
C ALA A 356 6.77 12.09 24.23
N ALA A 357 8.06 12.36 23.99
CA ALA A 357 8.94 13.04 24.93
C ALA A 357 8.47 14.47 25.24
N ALA A 358 8.15 15.25 24.19
CA ALA A 358 7.61 16.61 24.37
C ALA A 358 6.29 16.60 25.15
N PHE A 359 5.41 15.63 24.86
CA PHE A 359 4.13 15.51 25.57
C PHE A 359 4.31 15.11 27.04
N ALA A 360 5.27 14.22 27.33
CA ALA A 360 5.61 13.84 28.69
C ALA A 360 6.15 15.03 29.50
N GLU A 361 6.97 15.89 28.89
CA GLU A 361 7.50 17.11 29.51
C GLU A 361 6.38 18.12 29.79
N GLU A 362 5.48 18.37 28.83
CA GLU A 362 4.33 19.28 29.02
C GLU A 362 3.37 18.78 30.11
N LEU A 363 3.11 17.47 30.19
CA LEU A 363 2.30 16.89 31.27
C LEU A 363 2.96 17.03 32.65
N ALA A 364 4.29 16.86 32.71
CA ALA A 364 5.05 17.03 33.94
C ALA A 364 5.02 18.49 34.43
N GLU A 365 5.18 19.46 33.52
CA GLU A 365 5.06 20.90 33.84
C GLU A 365 3.66 21.26 34.34
N ALA A 366 2.62 20.62 33.79
CA ALA A 366 1.24 20.81 34.23
C ALA A 366 0.90 20.10 35.55
N GLY A 367 1.80 19.26 36.09
CA GLY A 367 1.51 18.40 37.25
C GLY A 367 0.42 17.36 37.00
N ALA A 368 0.15 17.03 35.73
CA ALA A 368 -0.91 16.11 35.33
C ALA A 368 -0.38 14.68 35.23
N THR A 369 -1.07 13.73 35.85
CA THR A 369 -0.83 12.29 35.67
C THR A 369 -1.86 11.71 34.72
N VAL A 370 -1.42 10.91 33.75
CA VAL A 370 -2.30 10.22 32.80
C VAL A 370 -2.05 8.71 32.88
N ALA A 371 -3.04 7.89 32.54
CA ALA A 371 -2.88 6.43 32.56
C ALA A 371 -1.66 5.96 31.72
N SER A 372 -1.34 6.68 30.64
CA SER A 372 -0.21 6.40 29.75
C SER A 372 1.14 6.95 30.23
N SER A 373 1.26 7.47 31.46
CA SER A 373 2.52 8.07 31.95
C SER A 373 3.72 7.11 31.88
N ASN A 374 3.51 5.82 32.14
CA ASN A 374 4.59 4.81 32.02
C ASN A 374 5.05 4.61 30.57
N PHE A 375 4.11 4.54 29.63
CA PHE A 375 4.39 4.43 28.20
C PHE A 375 5.15 5.67 27.69
N LEU A 376 4.65 6.87 28.02
CA LEU A 376 5.29 8.13 27.66
C LEU A 376 6.70 8.26 28.23
N SER A 377 6.91 7.82 29.48
CA SER A 377 8.25 7.76 30.10
C SER A 377 9.19 6.81 29.35
N ASP A 378 8.72 5.62 28.97
CA ASP A 378 9.52 4.68 28.19
C ASP A 378 9.91 5.27 26.82
N LEU A 379 8.97 5.93 26.11
CA LEU A 379 9.25 6.61 24.83
C LEU A 379 10.21 7.80 24.98
N THR A 380 10.06 8.57 26.06
CA THR A 380 10.96 9.68 26.40
C THR A 380 12.38 9.17 26.61
N ARG A 381 12.53 8.03 27.31
CA ARG A 381 13.83 7.38 27.48
C ARG A 381 14.40 6.89 26.15
N LEU A 382 13.59 6.25 25.29
CA LEU A 382 14.06 5.81 23.97
C LEU A 382 14.58 7.00 23.16
N HIS A 383 13.87 8.13 23.18
CA HIS A 383 14.29 9.35 22.49
C HIS A 383 15.60 9.91 23.04
N ARG A 384 15.69 10.09 24.36
CA ARG A 384 16.89 10.66 25.01
C ARG A 384 18.14 9.81 24.83
N THR A 385 17.97 8.49 24.69
CA THR A 385 19.08 7.55 24.56
C THR A 385 19.41 7.19 23.11
N GLY A 386 18.63 7.64 22.12
CA GLY A 386 18.81 7.29 20.71
C GLY A 386 18.48 5.82 20.37
N HIS A 387 17.63 5.17 21.18
CA HIS A 387 17.21 3.78 20.98
C HIS A 387 15.79 3.67 20.41
N GLU A 388 15.37 4.61 19.57
CA GLU A 388 13.98 4.65 19.08
C GLU A 388 13.58 3.44 18.24
N HIS A 389 14.55 2.69 17.69
CA HIS A 389 14.32 1.39 17.03
C HIS A 389 13.72 0.31 17.94
N ARG A 390 13.71 0.51 19.26
CA ARG A 390 13.06 -0.36 20.25
C ARG A 390 11.61 0.02 20.51
N LEU A 391 11.03 0.96 19.74
CA LEU A 391 9.64 1.39 19.88
C LEU A 391 8.67 0.20 19.84
N GLY A 392 8.91 -0.80 18.97
CA GLY A 392 8.09 -2.01 18.91
C GLY A 392 8.01 -2.77 20.24
N GLU A 393 9.14 -2.97 20.92
CA GLU A 393 9.17 -3.65 22.24
C GLU A 393 8.37 -2.88 23.29
N VAL A 394 8.41 -1.54 23.25
CA VAL A 394 7.65 -0.70 24.17
C VAL A 394 6.15 -0.74 23.84
N LEU A 395 5.78 -0.75 22.56
CA LEU A 395 4.38 -0.93 22.15
C LEU A 395 3.85 -2.29 22.60
N GLU A 396 4.61 -3.37 22.41
CA GLU A 396 4.26 -4.71 22.88
C GLU A 396 4.11 -4.76 24.40
N LYS A 397 5.09 -4.22 25.15
CA LYS A 397 5.06 -4.15 26.62
C LYS A 397 3.81 -3.47 27.16
N ASN A 398 3.29 -2.48 26.42
CA ASN A 398 2.11 -1.71 26.83
C ASN A 398 0.80 -2.19 26.19
N GLY A 399 0.80 -3.35 25.51
CA GLY A 399 -0.40 -3.90 24.87
C GLY A 399 -0.89 -3.11 23.67
N LEU A 400 -0.06 -2.24 23.09
CA LEU A 400 -0.39 -1.38 21.94
C LEU A 400 -0.03 -2.03 20.59
N GLN A 401 0.37 -3.30 20.61
CA GLN A 401 0.68 -4.08 19.42
C GLN A 401 -0.24 -5.30 19.34
N ALA A 402 -0.89 -5.48 18.19
CA ALA A 402 -1.63 -6.70 17.90
C ALA A 402 -0.65 -7.87 17.79
N LYS A 403 -0.77 -8.85 18.70
CA LYS A 403 0.07 -10.06 18.68
C LYS A 403 -0.47 -11.03 17.64
N ILE A 404 0.06 -10.93 16.43
CA ILE A 404 -0.24 -11.85 15.33
C ILE A 404 0.67 -13.07 15.47
N SER A 405 0.09 -14.26 15.54
CA SER A 405 0.84 -15.52 15.66
C SER A 405 1.55 -15.86 14.36
N THR A 406 2.82 -16.25 14.45
CA THR A 406 3.58 -16.77 13.30
C THR A 406 3.42 -18.28 13.22
N THR A 407 2.94 -18.76 12.07
CA THR A 407 2.85 -20.18 11.76
C THR A 407 4.09 -20.63 10.98
N TRP A 408 4.62 -21.82 11.28
CA TRP A 408 5.84 -22.34 10.65
C TRP A 408 5.52 -23.52 9.72
N VAL A 409 5.62 -23.29 8.41
CA VAL A 409 5.24 -24.27 7.38
C VAL A 409 6.45 -24.92 6.72
N ASN A 410 6.30 -26.15 6.23
CA ASN A 410 7.36 -26.83 5.49
C ASN A 410 7.27 -26.52 4.00
N ILE A 411 8.25 -25.78 3.47
CA ILE A 411 8.36 -25.45 2.04
C ILE A 411 9.48 -26.21 1.34
N GLY A 412 9.94 -27.34 1.89
CA GLY A 412 11.05 -28.11 1.30
C GLY A 412 12.44 -27.53 1.61
N MET A 413 12.54 -26.59 2.54
CA MET A 413 13.80 -26.12 3.10
C MET A 413 14.17 -26.93 4.35
N LYS A 414 15.46 -26.90 4.73
CA LYS A 414 15.95 -27.54 5.98
C LYS A 414 15.27 -27.00 7.24
N LYS A 415 14.91 -25.71 7.23
CA LYS A 415 14.17 -25.05 8.31
C LYS A 415 12.75 -24.79 7.83
N LYS A 416 11.78 -24.88 8.74
CA LYS A 416 10.42 -24.42 8.48
C LYS A 416 10.44 -22.91 8.16
N HIS A 417 9.55 -22.49 7.29
CA HIS A 417 9.42 -21.11 6.83
C HIS A 417 8.27 -20.40 7.57
N PRO A 418 8.46 -19.17 8.04
CA PRO A 418 7.42 -18.44 8.74
C PRO A 418 6.38 -17.86 7.77
N VAL A 419 5.11 -17.97 8.15
CA VAL A 419 3.96 -17.34 7.49
C VAL A 419 3.06 -16.72 8.54
N LEU A 420 2.37 -15.66 8.13
CA LEU A 420 1.33 -15.01 8.91
C LEU A 420 -0.01 -15.30 8.20
N ARG A 421 -0.67 -16.38 8.63
CA ARG A 421 -1.93 -16.83 8.01
C ARG A 421 -3.01 -15.78 8.13
N ILE A 422 -3.95 -15.79 7.21
CA ILE A 422 -5.09 -14.86 7.26
C ILE A 422 -5.88 -15.04 8.56
N GLN A 423 -6.06 -16.30 8.99
CA GLN A 423 -6.71 -16.66 10.25
C GLN A 423 -5.94 -16.08 11.45
N ASP A 424 -4.61 -16.19 11.45
CA ASP A 424 -3.76 -15.69 12.53
C ASP A 424 -3.79 -14.15 12.59
N PHE A 425 -3.82 -13.47 11.44
CA PHE A 425 -3.99 -12.02 11.35
C PHE A 425 -5.33 -11.55 11.91
N LEU A 426 -6.41 -12.15 11.44
CA LEU A 426 -7.77 -11.77 11.84
C LEU A 426 -8.01 -12.06 13.31
N ALA A 427 -7.53 -13.19 13.82
CA ALA A 427 -7.56 -13.49 15.25
C ALA A 427 -6.73 -12.47 16.06
N GLY A 428 -5.55 -12.08 15.58
CA GLY A 428 -4.72 -11.06 16.21
C GLY A 428 -5.38 -9.68 16.26
N LEU A 429 -5.97 -9.24 15.15
CA LEU A 429 -6.69 -7.97 15.04
C LEU A 429 -8.01 -7.99 15.84
N SER A 430 -8.69 -9.13 15.88
CA SER A 430 -9.93 -9.32 16.63
C SER A 430 -9.72 -9.16 18.13
N LYS A 431 -8.57 -9.62 18.67
CA LYS A 431 -8.26 -9.49 20.11
C LYS A 431 -8.10 -8.03 20.55
N VAL A 432 -7.84 -7.12 19.62
CA VAL A 432 -7.66 -5.69 19.89
C VAL A 432 -8.78 -4.84 19.28
N ASP A 433 -9.89 -5.47 18.83
CA ASP A 433 -11.04 -4.84 18.18
C ASP A 433 -10.66 -3.92 17.00
N LYS A 434 -9.65 -4.33 16.21
CA LYS A 434 -9.16 -3.56 15.05
C LYS A 434 -9.55 -4.13 13.69
N VAL A 435 -10.35 -5.20 13.65
CA VAL A 435 -10.77 -5.80 12.38
C VAL A 435 -11.63 -4.84 11.56
N GLY A 436 -12.61 -4.17 12.16
CA GLY A 436 -13.46 -3.20 11.45
C GLY A 436 -12.68 -2.00 10.91
N GLU A 437 -11.69 -1.53 11.66
CA GLU A 437 -10.83 -0.43 11.19
C GLU A 437 -9.88 -0.87 10.07
N MET A 438 -9.20 -2.01 10.23
CA MET A 438 -8.08 -2.37 9.37
C MET A 438 -8.54 -3.19 8.15
N LEU A 439 -9.46 -4.13 8.35
CA LEU A 439 -9.94 -4.99 7.27
C LEU A 439 -11.13 -4.35 6.55
N LEU A 440 -12.11 -3.83 7.29
CA LEU A 440 -13.31 -3.21 6.70
C LEU A 440 -13.09 -1.73 6.39
N GLN A 441 -12.01 -1.12 6.87
CA GLN A 441 -11.70 0.29 6.61
C GLN A 441 -12.85 1.25 6.98
N GLY A 442 -13.62 0.90 8.02
CA GLY A 442 -14.78 1.68 8.48
C GLY A 442 -16.09 1.39 7.75
N HIS A 443 -16.08 0.54 6.71
CA HIS A 443 -17.28 0.01 6.08
C HIS A 443 -18.00 -0.96 7.03
N ASN A 444 -19.31 -0.96 6.98
CA ASN A 444 -20.18 -1.85 7.73
C ASN A 444 -20.54 -3.09 6.88
N PHE A 445 -21.43 -3.94 7.39
CA PHE A 445 -21.85 -5.16 6.69
C PHE A 445 -22.83 -4.88 5.54
N ASP A 446 -23.63 -3.82 5.60
CA ASP A 446 -24.51 -3.42 4.50
C ASP A 446 -23.69 -2.94 3.30
N ASP A 447 -22.58 -2.24 3.52
CA ASP A 447 -21.64 -1.84 2.46
C ASP A 447 -21.04 -3.06 1.75
N LEU A 448 -20.75 -4.14 2.50
CA LEU A 448 -20.29 -5.41 1.91
C LEU A 448 -21.39 -6.06 1.07
N ARG A 449 -22.64 -6.06 1.55
CA ARG A 449 -23.77 -6.59 0.77
C ARG A 449 -23.93 -5.83 -0.54
N GLN A 450 -23.93 -4.50 -0.49
CA GLN A 450 -24.04 -3.65 -1.67
C GLN A 450 -22.90 -3.90 -2.64
N PHE A 451 -21.66 -4.05 -2.15
CA PHE A 451 -20.53 -4.45 -2.98
C PHE A 451 -20.81 -5.74 -3.74
N TRP A 452 -21.32 -6.77 -3.06
CA TRP A 452 -21.60 -8.07 -3.70
C TRP A 452 -22.77 -8.03 -4.67
N GLU A 453 -23.78 -7.22 -4.43
CA GLU A 453 -24.89 -6.97 -5.37
C GLU A 453 -24.36 -6.37 -6.67
N LEU A 454 -23.53 -5.32 -6.59
CA LEU A 454 -22.89 -4.72 -7.75
C LEU A 454 -21.89 -5.67 -8.44
N PHE A 455 -21.14 -6.44 -7.65
CA PHE A 455 -20.18 -7.40 -8.17
C PHE A 455 -20.86 -8.57 -8.88
N ARG A 456 -22.07 -8.96 -8.45
CA ARG A 456 -22.87 -10.01 -9.10
C ARG A 456 -23.18 -9.65 -10.56
N ASN A 457 -23.48 -8.38 -10.83
CA ASN A 457 -23.74 -7.90 -12.20
C ASN A 457 -22.50 -8.07 -13.10
N HIS A 458 -21.30 -7.95 -12.52
CA HIS A 458 -20.06 -8.11 -13.26
C HIS A 458 -19.64 -9.58 -13.41
N ARG A 459 -19.86 -10.40 -12.37
CA ARG A 459 -19.33 -11.76 -12.25
C ARG A 459 -20.37 -12.70 -11.62
N PRO A 460 -21.52 -12.95 -12.28
CA PRO A 460 -22.64 -13.66 -11.68
C PRO A 460 -22.29 -15.11 -11.28
N ASN A 461 -21.29 -15.70 -11.93
CA ASN A 461 -20.84 -17.07 -11.69
C ASN A 461 -19.75 -17.19 -10.60
N HIS A 462 -19.43 -16.10 -9.89
CA HIS A 462 -18.42 -16.15 -8.85
C HIS A 462 -18.83 -17.12 -7.73
N PRO A 463 -17.95 -18.03 -7.24
CA PRO A 463 -18.31 -19.05 -6.25
C PRO A 463 -18.89 -18.51 -4.94
N ALA A 464 -18.61 -17.25 -4.60
CA ALA A 464 -19.22 -16.59 -3.44
C ALA A 464 -20.75 -16.59 -3.50
N PHE A 465 -21.35 -16.45 -4.68
CA PHE A 465 -22.81 -16.46 -4.81
C PHE A 465 -23.42 -17.84 -4.66
N GLN A 466 -22.64 -18.91 -4.88
CA GLN A 466 -23.09 -20.28 -4.69
C GLN A 466 -22.95 -20.73 -3.23
N HIS A 467 -21.84 -20.34 -2.58
CA HIS A 467 -21.52 -20.80 -1.23
C HIS A 467 -21.96 -19.85 -0.11
N HIS A 468 -22.21 -18.57 -0.42
CA HIS A 468 -22.45 -17.53 0.57
C HIS A 468 -23.65 -16.63 0.27
N GLU A 469 -24.57 -17.08 -0.60
CA GLU A 469 -25.74 -16.29 -1.02
C GLU A 469 -26.51 -15.65 0.14
N HIS A 470 -26.66 -16.38 1.25
CA HIS A 470 -27.47 -15.97 2.39
C HIS A 470 -26.75 -15.08 3.40
N HIS A 471 -25.45 -14.79 3.20
CA HIS A 471 -24.65 -14.02 4.15
C HIS A 471 -23.53 -13.22 3.48
N LEU A 472 -23.81 -12.68 2.28
CA LEU A 472 -22.86 -11.85 1.52
C LEU A 472 -22.40 -10.62 2.30
N GLU A 473 -23.20 -10.11 3.23
CA GLU A 473 -22.81 -9.01 4.13
C GLU A 473 -21.62 -9.36 5.06
N ARG A 474 -21.26 -10.65 5.15
CA ARG A 474 -20.10 -11.14 5.93
C ARG A 474 -18.94 -11.57 5.05
N CYS A 475 -19.07 -11.50 3.73
CA CYS A 475 -18.04 -11.87 2.78
C CYS A 475 -17.13 -10.66 2.52
N VAL A 476 -15.87 -10.73 2.96
CA VAL A 476 -14.92 -9.63 2.82
C VAL A 476 -14.13 -9.78 1.51
N PRO A 477 -14.31 -8.90 0.52
CA PRO A 477 -13.62 -9.02 -0.77
C PRO A 477 -12.15 -8.60 -0.63
N LEU A 478 -11.25 -9.47 -1.08
CA LEU A 478 -9.80 -9.31 -1.00
C LEU A 478 -9.13 -9.44 -2.37
N TYR A 479 -8.01 -8.75 -2.54
CA TYR A 479 -7.00 -9.11 -3.54
C TYR A 479 -5.77 -9.68 -2.86
N LEU A 480 -5.19 -10.71 -3.47
CA LEU A 480 -3.81 -11.06 -3.21
C LEU A 480 -2.91 -10.07 -3.93
N PHE A 481 -1.74 -9.83 -3.38
CA PHE A 481 -0.75 -8.97 -3.99
C PHE A 481 0.63 -9.59 -3.84
N CYS A 482 1.40 -9.54 -4.92
CA CYS A 482 2.78 -9.98 -4.95
C CYS A 482 3.66 -8.94 -5.62
N ASP A 483 4.86 -8.78 -5.07
CA ASP A 483 5.87 -7.89 -5.62
C ASP A 483 7.26 -8.53 -5.47
N GLU A 484 8.02 -8.53 -6.56
CA GLU A 484 9.42 -8.94 -6.57
C GLU A 484 10.32 -7.71 -6.40
N GLY A 485 10.35 -7.23 -5.16
CA GLY A 485 11.17 -6.10 -4.77
C GLY A 485 12.66 -6.43 -4.72
N THR A 486 13.46 -5.39 -4.50
CA THR A 486 14.90 -5.52 -4.28
C THR A 486 15.24 -5.19 -2.82
N GLY A 487 15.76 -6.17 -2.08
CA GLY A 487 16.20 -5.97 -0.70
C GLY A 487 17.47 -5.09 -0.59
N PRO A 488 17.89 -4.71 0.64
CA PRO A 488 19.04 -3.81 0.86
C PRO A 488 20.35 -4.29 0.22
N LYS A 489 20.50 -5.61 0.04
CA LYS A 489 21.66 -6.24 -0.61
C LYS A 489 21.54 -6.35 -2.13
N LYS A 490 20.61 -5.62 -2.75
CA LYS A 490 20.28 -5.70 -4.17
C LYS A 490 19.89 -7.10 -4.64
N ARG A 491 19.32 -7.91 -3.76
CA ARG A 491 18.83 -9.25 -4.07
C ARG A 491 17.31 -9.21 -4.19
N GLY A 492 16.77 -9.96 -5.15
CA GLY A 492 15.33 -10.12 -5.31
C GLY A 492 14.69 -10.66 -4.02
N LEU A 493 13.54 -10.10 -3.68
CA LEU A 493 12.74 -10.42 -2.52
C LEU A 493 11.28 -10.50 -2.97
N LEU A 494 10.69 -11.69 -2.91
CA LEU A 494 9.28 -11.88 -3.18
C LEU A 494 8.49 -11.57 -1.92
N VAL A 495 7.56 -10.63 -2.00
CA VAL A 495 6.67 -10.25 -0.91
C VAL A 495 5.25 -10.71 -1.26
N LEU A 496 4.68 -11.59 -0.44
CA LEU A 496 3.32 -12.08 -0.57
C LEU A 496 2.44 -11.41 0.47
N GLN A 497 1.35 -10.79 0.03
CA GLN A 497 0.47 -10.00 0.88
C GLN A 497 -0.97 -10.09 0.35
N PHE A 498 -1.94 -9.67 1.17
CA PHE A 498 -3.33 -9.53 0.77
C PHE A 498 -3.87 -8.18 1.21
N GLN A 499 -4.89 -7.68 0.53
CA GLN A 499 -5.46 -6.36 0.76
C GLN A 499 -7.00 -6.40 0.59
N PRO A 500 -7.76 -5.74 1.48
CA PRO A 500 -9.19 -5.55 1.28
C PRO A 500 -9.45 -4.67 0.06
N ILE A 501 -10.59 -4.91 -0.60
CA ILE A 501 -11.00 -4.13 -1.77
C ILE A 501 -11.66 -2.84 -1.33
N LEU A 502 -12.58 -2.91 -0.37
CA LEU A 502 -13.22 -1.74 0.21
C LEU A 502 -12.23 -0.90 1.03
N ALA A 503 -12.27 0.41 0.83
CA ALA A 503 -11.43 1.38 1.54
C ALA A 503 -12.03 2.78 1.55
N LYS A 504 -11.40 3.68 2.31
CA LYS A 504 -11.83 5.09 2.52
C LYS A 504 -11.45 6.05 1.39
N GLY A 505 -11.07 5.54 0.22
CA GLY A 505 -10.70 6.43 -0.88
C GLY A 505 -9.24 6.83 -1.02
N SER A 506 -9.03 7.61 -2.08
CA SER A 506 -7.79 8.26 -2.45
C SER A 506 -7.89 9.75 -2.12
N ARG A 507 -6.76 10.46 -2.05
CA ARG A 507 -6.76 11.92 -1.77
C ARG A 507 -7.51 12.77 -2.81
N ARG A 508 -7.90 12.19 -3.94
CA ARG A 508 -8.54 12.88 -5.07
C ARG A 508 -9.89 12.29 -5.49
N ALA A 509 -10.26 11.15 -4.93
CA ALA A 509 -11.48 10.42 -5.24
C ALA A 509 -11.81 9.57 -4.03
N GLU A 510 -13.03 9.69 -3.52
CA GLU A 510 -13.56 8.82 -2.48
C GLU A 510 -13.54 7.36 -3.01
N ASP A 511 -13.40 6.37 -2.13
CA ASP A 511 -13.47 4.91 -2.39
C ASP A 511 -12.33 4.13 -3.10
N ILE A 512 -11.30 4.74 -3.69
CA ILE A 512 -10.10 4.00 -4.19
C ILE A 512 -8.97 3.86 -3.14
N ASN A 513 -8.55 2.62 -2.85
CA ASN A 513 -7.55 2.20 -1.84
C ASN A 513 -6.06 2.65 -2.08
N LEU A 514 -5.85 3.91 -2.48
CA LEU A 514 -4.56 4.50 -2.84
C LEU A 514 -4.07 5.56 -1.84
N ALA A 515 -4.91 6.02 -0.92
CA ALA A 515 -4.49 6.87 0.18
C ALA A 515 -4.25 6.07 1.46
N GLY A 516 -3.40 6.60 2.32
CA GLY A 516 -3.04 5.96 3.59
C GLY A 516 -1.71 5.24 3.54
N SER A 517 -1.38 4.58 4.65
CA SER A 517 -0.16 3.79 4.77
C SER A 517 -0.37 2.41 4.18
N THR A 518 0.61 1.88 3.45
CA THR A 518 0.57 0.48 3.00
C THR A 518 0.43 -0.51 4.15
N TYR A 519 0.83 -0.12 5.37
CA TYR A 519 0.70 -0.94 6.57
C TYR A 519 -0.74 -1.12 7.07
N VAL A 520 -1.67 -0.25 6.66
CA VAL A 520 -3.08 -0.36 7.09
C VAL A 520 -3.96 -1.05 6.05
N ASN A 521 -3.51 -1.12 4.79
CA ASN A 521 -4.29 -1.70 3.70
C ASN A 521 -3.62 -2.92 3.03
N ARG A 522 -2.39 -3.29 3.42
CA ARG A 522 -1.73 -4.51 2.94
C ARG A 522 -1.20 -5.34 4.10
N PHE A 523 -1.68 -6.58 4.19
CA PHE A 523 -1.35 -7.52 5.24
C PHE A 523 -0.36 -8.54 4.70
N LEU A 524 0.82 -8.61 5.32
CA LEU A 524 1.93 -9.44 4.88
C LEU A 524 1.66 -10.92 5.17
N TYR A 525 1.52 -11.77 4.16
CA TYR A 525 1.46 -13.23 4.38
C TYR A 525 2.85 -13.83 4.61
N SER A 526 3.80 -13.58 3.71
CA SER A 526 5.15 -14.11 3.80
C SER A 526 6.15 -13.37 2.92
N VAL A 527 7.43 -13.60 3.16
CA VAL A 527 8.54 -13.06 2.35
C VAL A 527 9.48 -14.19 1.99
N LEU A 528 9.89 -14.26 0.71
CA LEU A 528 10.80 -15.29 0.20
C LEU A 528 11.96 -14.65 -0.57
N LEU A 529 13.20 -15.02 -0.25
CA LEU A 529 14.38 -14.51 -0.96
C LEU A 529 14.51 -15.17 -2.34
N ALA A 530 14.91 -14.40 -3.36
CA ALA A 530 15.08 -14.90 -4.72
C ALA A 530 15.96 -16.15 -4.82
N ASN A 531 17.06 -16.20 -4.06
CA ASN A 531 17.96 -17.35 -4.03
C ASN A 531 17.32 -18.66 -3.53
N THR A 532 16.18 -18.56 -2.84
CA THR A 532 15.46 -19.71 -2.29
C THR A 532 14.61 -20.38 -3.35
N TYR A 533 14.14 -19.62 -4.35
CA TYR A 533 13.32 -20.14 -5.44
C TYR A 533 13.94 -19.99 -6.84
N SER A 534 15.15 -19.42 -6.95
CA SER A 534 15.80 -19.25 -8.25
C SER A 534 16.21 -20.61 -8.81
N LYS A 535 16.96 -21.42 -8.04
CA LYS A 535 17.49 -22.74 -8.43
C LYS A 535 16.44 -23.85 -8.46
N SER A 536 15.36 -23.69 -7.71
CA SER A 536 14.26 -24.65 -7.68
C SER A 536 12.99 -23.89 -7.35
N LYS A 537 11.94 -24.04 -8.17
CA LYS A 537 10.65 -23.39 -7.89
C LYS A 537 9.85 -24.10 -6.80
N LEU A 538 10.30 -25.28 -6.35
CA LEU A 538 9.57 -26.10 -5.37
C LEU A 538 9.27 -25.36 -4.05
N PRO A 539 10.19 -24.59 -3.44
CA PRO A 539 9.88 -23.85 -2.22
C PRO A 539 8.83 -22.78 -2.41
N LEU A 540 8.85 -22.07 -3.55
CA LEU A 540 7.81 -21.12 -3.90
C LEU A 540 6.46 -21.83 -4.03
N TYR A 541 6.37 -22.92 -4.80
CA TYR A 541 5.11 -23.62 -5.01
C TYR A 541 4.55 -24.24 -3.73
N ARG A 542 5.39 -24.77 -2.85
CA ARG A 542 4.93 -25.24 -1.53
C ARG A 542 4.43 -24.09 -0.65
N LEU A 543 5.08 -22.93 -0.70
CA LEU A 543 4.58 -21.75 0.00
C LEU A 543 3.21 -21.30 -0.53
N LEU A 544 3.02 -21.28 -1.85
CA LEU A 544 1.74 -20.96 -2.48
C LEU A 544 0.65 -21.99 -2.16
N GLU A 545 1.00 -23.27 -2.02
CA GLU A 545 0.08 -24.33 -1.61
C GLU A 545 -0.43 -24.11 -0.17
N HIS A 546 0.46 -23.77 0.77
CA HIS A 546 0.05 -23.38 2.12
C HIS A 546 -0.83 -22.13 2.12
N TRP A 547 -0.54 -21.17 1.24
CA TRP A 547 -1.35 -19.95 1.14
C TRP A 547 -2.74 -20.23 0.57
N ALA A 548 -2.84 -21.01 -0.50
CA ALA A 548 -4.11 -21.43 -1.09
C ALA A 548 -4.94 -22.22 -0.09
N THR A 549 -4.34 -23.16 0.65
CA THR A 549 -5.04 -23.96 1.67
C THR A 549 -5.65 -23.08 2.76
N ASP A 550 -4.89 -22.10 3.25
CA ASP A 550 -5.36 -21.14 4.26
C ASP A 550 -6.54 -20.30 3.76
N LEU A 551 -6.48 -19.83 2.51
CA LEU A 551 -7.53 -19.03 1.88
C LEU A 551 -8.78 -19.86 1.55
N VAL A 552 -8.62 -21.13 1.12
CA VAL A 552 -9.74 -22.06 0.88
C VAL A 552 -10.47 -22.38 2.18
N SER A 553 -9.74 -22.63 3.27
CA SER A 553 -10.35 -22.80 4.60
C SER A 553 -11.06 -21.53 5.05
N ALA A 554 -10.45 -20.34 4.90
CA ALA A 554 -11.10 -19.08 5.23
C ALA A 554 -12.36 -18.81 4.39
N PHE A 555 -12.39 -19.26 3.13
CA PHE A 555 -13.57 -19.18 2.26
C PHE A 555 -14.69 -20.10 2.77
N HIS A 556 -14.43 -21.39 3.03
CA HIS A 556 -15.49 -22.33 3.41
C HIS A 556 -15.90 -22.24 4.88
N ASP A 557 -14.92 -22.15 5.79
CA ASP A 557 -15.14 -22.22 7.23
C ASP A 557 -15.38 -20.84 7.86
N GLY A 558 -14.96 -19.78 7.17
CA GLY A 558 -14.94 -18.42 7.71
C GLY A 558 -13.90 -18.25 8.83
N VAL A 559 -13.87 -17.05 9.40
CA VAL A 559 -13.02 -16.69 10.53
C VAL A 559 -13.85 -15.94 11.57
N THR A 560 -13.94 -16.52 12.77
CA THR A 560 -14.61 -15.90 13.91
C THR A 560 -13.79 -14.73 14.43
N ILE A 561 -14.40 -13.56 14.49
CA ILE A 561 -13.84 -12.30 14.96
C ILE A 561 -14.78 -11.63 15.96
N SER A 562 -14.24 -10.69 16.73
CA SER A 562 -14.98 -9.74 17.57
C SER A 562 -14.97 -8.38 16.87
N LEU A 563 -16.16 -7.80 16.70
CA LEU A 563 -16.36 -6.46 16.17
C LEU A 563 -17.28 -5.69 17.13
N GLY A 564 -16.74 -4.66 17.78
CA GLY A 564 -17.50 -3.87 18.76
C GLY A 564 -18.06 -4.74 19.89
N GLY A 565 -17.27 -5.71 20.35
CA GLY A 565 -17.64 -6.67 21.40
C GLY A 565 -18.60 -7.78 20.94
N LYS A 566 -19.09 -7.76 19.70
CA LYS A 566 -19.95 -8.82 19.14
C LYS A 566 -19.11 -9.83 18.38
N VAL A 567 -19.28 -11.10 18.73
CA VAL A 567 -18.67 -12.21 17.99
C VAL A 567 -19.41 -12.42 16.69
N SER A 568 -18.70 -12.39 15.57
CA SER A 568 -19.22 -12.60 14.21
C SER A 568 -18.25 -13.44 13.40
N THR A 569 -18.76 -14.21 12.44
CA THR A 569 -17.91 -14.95 11.48
C THR A 569 -17.88 -14.19 10.17
N ILE A 570 -16.69 -13.89 9.66
CA ILE A 570 -16.51 -13.28 8.34
C ILE A 570 -15.85 -14.27 7.38
N TYR A 571 -16.06 -14.10 6.09
CA TYR A 571 -15.57 -14.99 5.04
C TYR A 571 -14.67 -14.20 4.10
N PRO A 572 -13.34 -14.27 4.23
CA PRO A 572 -12.43 -13.64 3.29
C PRO A 572 -12.56 -14.25 1.89
N ILE A 573 -12.96 -13.47 0.89
CA ILE A 573 -13.16 -13.91 -0.48
C ILE A 573 -12.13 -13.28 -1.39
N VAL A 574 -11.31 -14.09 -2.04
CA VAL A 574 -10.25 -13.61 -2.93
C VAL A 574 -10.77 -13.45 -4.36
N LEU A 575 -10.68 -12.24 -4.90
CA LEU A 575 -11.14 -11.94 -6.27
C LEU A 575 -10.04 -12.05 -7.33
N GLY A 576 -8.77 -12.13 -6.92
CA GLY A 576 -7.63 -12.24 -7.83
C GLY A 576 -6.30 -11.94 -7.16
N LEU A 577 -5.23 -12.14 -7.91
CA LEU A 577 -3.85 -11.87 -7.54
C LEU A 577 -3.28 -10.77 -8.41
N LYS A 578 -2.92 -9.65 -7.79
CA LYS A 578 -2.23 -8.52 -8.40
C LYS A 578 -0.72 -8.70 -8.26
N GLY A 579 0.02 -8.23 -9.26
CA GLY A 579 1.47 -8.15 -9.15
C GLY A 579 2.12 -7.68 -10.43
N ASP A 580 3.44 -7.52 -10.35
CA ASP A 580 4.26 -7.33 -11.53
C ASP A 580 4.26 -8.61 -12.38
N LEU A 581 4.38 -8.47 -13.69
CA LEU A 581 4.21 -9.62 -14.58
C LEU A 581 5.26 -10.72 -14.35
N ALA A 582 6.49 -10.37 -13.94
CA ALA A 582 7.51 -11.36 -13.61
C ALA A 582 7.12 -12.20 -12.37
N GLY A 583 6.61 -11.54 -11.32
CA GLY A 583 6.03 -12.22 -10.17
C GLY A 583 4.82 -13.09 -10.53
N LEU A 584 3.89 -12.55 -11.32
CA LEU A 584 2.70 -13.29 -11.78
C LEU A 584 3.06 -14.51 -12.61
N VAL A 585 4.04 -14.41 -13.53
CA VAL A 585 4.52 -15.54 -14.33
C VAL A 585 5.01 -16.69 -13.46
N LYS A 586 5.82 -16.36 -12.43
CA LYS A 586 6.36 -17.35 -11.50
C LYS A 586 5.27 -18.00 -10.65
N MET A 587 4.37 -17.19 -10.07
CA MET A 587 3.33 -17.72 -9.20
C MET A 587 2.25 -18.47 -9.97
N GLY A 588 1.84 -17.96 -11.14
CA GLY A 588 0.81 -18.53 -11.98
C GLY A 588 1.27 -19.68 -12.86
N ARG A 589 2.57 -19.98 -12.86
CA ARG A 589 3.20 -20.94 -13.79
C ARG A 589 2.88 -20.60 -15.25
N LEU A 590 2.84 -19.29 -15.55
CA LEU A 590 2.34 -18.79 -16.83
C LEU A 590 3.35 -19.11 -17.95
N THR A 591 2.96 -19.96 -18.89
CA THR A 591 3.76 -20.36 -20.04
C THR A 591 3.77 -19.31 -21.15
N ARG A 592 2.73 -18.46 -21.18
CA ARG A 592 2.58 -17.30 -22.09
C ARG A 592 2.89 -16.02 -21.34
N ASN A 593 3.87 -15.25 -21.82
CA ASN A 593 4.23 -13.95 -21.27
C ASN A 593 5.16 -13.19 -22.23
N TRP A 594 5.20 -11.87 -22.10
CA TRP A 594 5.95 -10.98 -22.99
C TRP A 594 7.45 -11.28 -23.07
N SER A 595 8.04 -11.84 -22.00
CA SER A 595 9.47 -12.21 -21.98
C SER A 595 9.78 -13.42 -22.85
N ARG A 596 8.76 -14.10 -23.41
CA ARG A 596 8.90 -15.26 -24.30
C ARG A 596 8.63 -14.94 -25.77
N ASP A 597 8.63 -13.66 -26.16
CA ASP A 597 8.55 -13.31 -27.57
C ASP A 597 9.77 -13.85 -28.33
N SER A 598 9.52 -14.75 -29.27
CA SER A 598 10.54 -15.37 -30.10
C SER A 598 9.96 -15.52 -31.50
N PRO A 599 10.11 -14.49 -32.35
CA PRO A 599 9.54 -14.48 -33.71
C PRO A 599 10.13 -15.58 -34.61
N THR A 600 11.20 -16.25 -34.17
CA THR A 600 11.88 -17.31 -34.91
C THR A 600 11.31 -18.71 -34.67
N LYS A 601 10.43 -18.90 -33.67
CA LYS A 601 9.82 -20.22 -33.41
C LYS A 601 8.61 -20.41 -34.31
N ALA A 602 8.51 -21.59 -34.94
CA ALA A 602 7.34 -21.96 -35.73
C ALA A 602 6.04 -21.94 -34.90
N ASN A 603 6.13 -22.28 -33.61
CA ASN A 603 5.03 -22.26 -32.64
C ASN A 603 5.45 -21.50 -31.38
N PRO A 604 5.40 -20.15 -31.37
CA PRO A 604 5.71 -19.37 -30.19
C PRO A 604 4.64 -19.60 -29.11
N PRO A 605 5.01 -19.62 -27.81
CA PRO A 605 4.06 -19.93 -26.75
C PRO A 605 2.93 -18.89 -26.63
N GLY A 606 3.20 -17.65 -27.02
CA GLY A 606 2.33 -16.48 -26.83
C GLY A 606 2.91 -15.49 -25.83
N ILE A 607 2.55 -14.22 -25.98
CA ILE A 607 3.05 -13.12 -25.17
C ILE A 607 2.10 -12.69 -24.03
N CYS A 608 0.85 -13.16 -24.07
CA CYS A 608 -0.18 -12.81 -23.09
C CYS A 608 -0.78 -14.07 -22.46
N HIS A 609 -0.97 -14.09 -21.14
CA HIS A 609 -1.67 -15.20 -20.48
C HIS A 609 -3.19 -15.11 -20.57
N LEU A 610 -3.73 -13.93 -20.88
CA LEU A 610 -5.17 -13.67 -20.97
C LEU A 610 -5.75 -13.90 -22.38
N CYS A 611 -4.92 -13.88 -23.43
CA CYS A 611 -5.35 -14.08 -24.81
C CYS A 611 -4.32 -14.89 -25.63
N GLN A 612 -4.57 -15.08 -26.92
CA GLN A 612 -3.69 -15.84 -27.82
C GLN A 612 -2.58 -15.00 -28.47
N ALA A 613 -2.49 -13.70 -28.16
CA ALA A 613 -1.55 -12.80 -28.80
C ALA A 613 -0.11 -13.34 -28.76
N GLY A 614 0.56 -13.30 -29.91
CA GLY A 614 1.94 -13.75 -30.09
C GLY A 614 2.10 -15.24 -30.37
N ARG A 615 1.01 -15.96 -30.67
CA ARG A 615 1.04 -17.33 -31.21
C ARG A 615 1.08 -17.31 -32.74
N ALA A 616 1.41 -18.45 -33.36
CA ALA A 616 1.61 -18.57 -34.81
C ALA A 616 0.42 -18.04 -35.64
N ALA A 617 -0.82 -18.28 -35.21
CA ALA A 617 -2.04 -17.80 -35.88
C ALA A 617 -2.54 -16.42 -35.40
N PHE A 618 -1.88 -15.84 -34.40
CA PHE A 618 -2.37 -14.70 -33.63
C PHE A 618 -1.25 -13.67 -33.44
N PRO A 619 -0.89 -12.93 -34.50
CA PRO A 619 0.15 -11.92 -34.42
C PRO A 619 -0.23 -10.84 -33.40
N TRP A 620 0.67 -10.56 -32.46
CA TRP A 620 0.38 -9.62 -31.37
C TRP A 620 0.36 -8.15 -31.81
N PHE A 621 0.96 -7.85 -32.97
CA PHE A 621 1.05 -6.49 -33.52
C PHE A 621 -0.19 -6.05 -34.30
N GLU A 622 -1.21 -6.92 -34.42
CA GLU A 622 -2.55 -6.51 -34.89
C GLU A 622 -3.15 -5.54 -33.85
N ILE A 623 -3.28 -4.27 -34.24
CA ILE A 623 -3.81 -3.17 -33.40
C ILE A 623 -5.24 -2.78 -33.79
N GLU A 624 -5.82 -3.47 -34.77
CA GLU A 624 -7.17 -3.22 -35.22
C GLU A 624 -8.20 -3.62 -34.15
N ARG A 625 -9.37 -2.98 -34.15
CA ARG A 625 -10.47 -3.34 -33.23
C ARG A 625 -10.93 -4.80 -33.39
N ASP A 626 -10.61 -5.39 -34.53
CA ASP A 626 -10.93 -6.76 -34.91
C ASP A 626 -9.73 -7.70 -34.93
N ALA A 627 -8.65 -7.35 -34.23
CA ALA A 627 -7.49 -8.20 -34.08
C ALA A 627 -7.89 -9.64 -33.68
N LYS A 628 -7.30 -10.62 -34.34
CA LYS A 628 -7.73 -12.04 -34.22
C LYS A 628 -7.62 -12.55 -32.80
N TRP A 629 -6.60 -12.10 -32.09
CA TRP A 629 -6.35 -12.49 -30.69
C TRP A 629 -7.40 -11.93 -29.72
N LEU A 630 -8.19 -10.92 -30.12
CA LEU A 630 -9.30 -10.38 -29.34
C LEU A 630 -10.62 -11.09 -29.66
N ARG A 631 -10.82 -11.48 -30.92
CA ARG A 631 -12.07 -12.10 -31.40
C ARG A 631 -12.17 -13.60 -31.13
N ASP A 632 -11.07 -14.29 -30.94
CA ASP A 632 -11.12 -15.75 -30.73
C ASP A 632 -11.84 -16.06 -29.41
N PRO A 633 -13.03 -16.69 -29.44
CA PRO A 633 -13.76 -17.05 -28.23
C PRO A 633 -13.01 -18.11 -27.41
N ASN A 634 -12.03 -18.80 -28.00
CA ASN A 634 -11.17 -19.74 -27.30
C ASN A 634 -9.94 -19.07 -26.68
N ALA A 635 -9.75 -17.75 -26.85
CA ALA A 635 -8.58 -17.06 -26.33
C ALA A 635 -8.46 -17.14 -24.80
N THR A 636 -9.61 -17.20 -24.13
CA THR A 636 -9.73 -17.36 -22.68
C THR A 636 -9.84 -18.83 -22.24
N ARG A 637 -10.15 -19.76 -23.16
CA ARG A 637 -10.30 -21.20 -22.86
C ARG A 637 -8.96 -21.90 -22.69
N ASP A 638 -7.96 -21.50 -23.47
CA ASP A 638 -6.62 -22.07 -23.34
C ASP A 638 -5.99 -21.65 -22.01
N ARG A 639 -5.71 -22.65 -21.19
CA ARG A 639 -5.02 -22.46 -19.91
C ARG A 639 -3.62 -21.90 -20.17
N PRO A 640 -3.22 -20.81 -19.50
CA PRO A 640 -1.91 -20.21 -19.73
C PRO A 640 -0.79 -20.94 -19.00
N TRP A 641 -0.96 -22.22 -18.65
CA TRP A 641 0.01 -23.05 -17.94
C TRP A 641 -0.12 -24.51 -18.38
N HIS A 642 0.96 -25.27 -18.31
CA HIS A 642 0.91 -26.74 -18.44
C HIS A 642 0.45 -27.39 -17.13
N HIS A 643 0.97 -26.88 -16.01
CA HIS A 643 0.60 -27.32 -14.68
C HIS A 643 -0.03 -26.15 -13.91
N PRO A 644 -1.24 -26.32 -13.35
CA PRO A 644 -1.89 -25.25 -12.61
C PRO A 644 -1.04 -24.79 -11.44
N SER A 645 -1.10 -23.48 -11.16
CA SER A 645 -0.56 -22.93 -9.92
C SER A 645 -1.35 -23.45 -8.72
N PRO A 646 -0.71 -23.68 -7.56
CA PRO A 646 -1.43 -23.97 -6.32
C PRO A 646 -2.54 -22.97 -5.99
N LEU A 647 -2.37 -21.70 -6.40
CA LEU A 647 -3.36 -20.64 -6.18
C LEU A 647 -4.66 -20.83 -6.97
N THR A 648 -4.67 -21.65 -8.01
CA THR A 648 -5.90 -21.97 -8.77
C THR A 648 -6.90 -22.82 -7.97
N LYS A 649 -6.50 -23.33 -6.78
CA LYS A 649 -7.38 -24.01 -5.84
C LYS A 649 -8.31 -23.05 -5.09
N ILE A 650 -7.97 -21.77 -5.07
CA ILE A 650 -8.79 -20.74 -4.43
C ILE A 650 -10.08 -20.60 -5.26
N PRO A 651 -11.28 -20.66 -4.65
CA PRO A 651 -12.54 -20.53 -5.36
C PRO A 651 -12.60 -19.23 -6.17
N SER A 652 -12.57 -19.38 -7.50
CA SER A 652 -12.61 -18.31 -8.48
C SER A 652 -13.18 -18.87 -9.77
N ASP A 653 -13.99 -18.07 -10.45
CA ASP A 653 -14.52 -18.32 -11.80
C ASP A 653 -13.55 -17.85 -12.90
N LEU A 654 -12.41 -17.24 -12.54
CA LEU A 654 -11.29 -16.98 -13.47
C LEU A 654 -10.24 -18.07 -13.37
N THR A 655 -9.90 -18.65 -14.52
CA THR A 655 -8.67 -19.45 -14.68
C THR A 655 -7.46 -18.50 -14.86
N GLY A 656 -7.18 -18.07 -16.09
CA GLY A 656 -6.07 -17.16 -16.39
C GLY A 656 -6.28 -15.75 -15.84
N GLY A 657 -7.53 -15.29 -15.81
CA GLY A 657 -7.90 -13.96 -15.31
C GLY A 657 -7.65 -13.76 -13.82
N PHE A 658 -7.42 -14.83 -13.05
CA PHE A 658 -7.06 -14.71 -11.64
C PHE A 658 -5.74 -13.93 -11.44
N PHE A 659 -4.83 -14.02 -12.41
CA PHE A 659 -3.54 -13.30 -12.40
C PHE A 659 -3.72 -11.93 -13.06
N LEU A 660 -4.10 -10.94 -12.24
CA LEU A 660 -4.44 -9.59 -12.67
C LEU A 660 -3.19 -8.79 -13.01
N ILE A 661 -3.07 -8.42 -14.29
CA ILE A 661 -1.98 -7.61 -14.80
C ILE A 661 -2.02 -6.22 -14.16
N ASP A 662 -0.90 -5.79 -13.60
CA ASP A 662 -0.68 -4.38 -13.33
C ASP A 662 -0.23 -3.67 -14.61
N THR A 663 -1.16 -2.93 -15.21
CA THR A 663 -0.95 -2.18 -16.46
C THR A 663 0.23 -1.21 -16.36
N PHE A 664 0.54 -0.68 -15.17
CA PHE A 664 1.66 0.24 -14.97
C PHE A 664 3.02 -0.46 -14.98
N HIS A 665 3.06 -1.77 -14.70
CA HIS A 665 4.27 -2.57 -14.76
C HIS A 665 4.46 -3.27 -16.10
N THR A 666 3.37 -3.59 -16.82
CA THR A 666 3.46 -4.26 -18.12
C THR A 666 3.67 -3.32 -19.28
N LEU A 667 3.23 -2.07 -19.16
CA LEU A 667 3.39 -1.10 -20.23
C LEU A 667 4.55 -0.16 -19.90
N HIS A 668 5.38 0.14 -20.90
CA HIS A 668 6.52 1.02 -20.70
C HIS A 668 6.04 2.37 -20.15
N LYS A 669 6.49 2.71 -18.94
CA LYS A 669 6.04 3.90 -18.21
C LYS A 669 6.15 5.19 -19.03
N GLY A 670 7.13 5.30 -19.92
CA GLY A 670 7.23 6.43 -20.84
C GLY A 670 6.07 6.47 -21.84
N VAL A 671 5.82 5.37 -22.56
CA VAL A 671 4.82 5.33 -23.64
C VAL A 671 3.41 5.44 -23.08
N VAL A 672 3.11 4.73 -21.99
CA VAL A 672 1.77 4.79 -21.37
C VAL A 672 1.59 5.99 -20.46
N GLY A 673 2.66 6.49 -19.87
CA GLY A 673 2.64 7.80 -19.23
C GLY A 673 2.25 8.89 -20.22
N ASP A 674 2.88 8.90 -21.40
CA ASP A 674 2.62 9.86 -22.46
C ASP A 674 1.24 9.66 -23.10
N PHE A 675 0.85 8.42 -23.40
CA PHE A 675 -0.48 8.12 -23.95
C PHE A 675 -1.59 8.42 -22.96
N GLY A 676 -1.42 8.05 -21.68
CA GLY A 676 -2.37 8.34 -20.61
C GLY A 676 -2.48 9.84 -20.34
N ALA A 677 -1.36 10.56 -20.29
CA ALA A 677 -1.36 12.02 -20.16
C ALA A 677 -2.02 12.70 -21.36
N SER A 678 -1.75 12.23 -22.58
CA SER A 678 -2.36 12.75 -23.81
C SER A 678 -3.87 12.46 -23.85
N SER A 679 -4.28 11.27 -23.43
CA SER A 679 -5.69 10.87 -23.36
C SER A 679 -6.45 11.71 -22.32
N LEU A 680 -5.85 11.97 -21.16
CA LEU A 680 -6.42 12.84 -20.13
C LEU A 680 -6.47 14.31 -20.55
N ALA A 681 -5.45 14.79 -21.26
CA ALA A 681 -5.46 16.13 -21.84
C ALA A 681 -6.58 16.26 -22.89
N ALA A 682 -6.65 15.30 -23.82
CA ALA A 682 -7.68 15.26 -24.85
C ALA A 682 -9.10 15.13 -24.26
N SER A 683 -9.31 14.29 -23.24
CA SER A 683 -10.62 14.16 -22.59
C SER A 683 -11.01 15.43 -21.84
N ARG A 684 -10.08 16.10 -21.17
CA ARG A 684 -10.31 17.39 -20.52
C ARG A 684 -10.62 18.50 -21.54
N ASP A 685 -9.92 18.50 -22.67
CA ASP A 685 -10.17 19.44 -23.77
C ASP A 685 -11.55 19.18 -24.40
N CYS A 686 -11.96 17.92 -24.56
CA CYS A 686 -13.30 17.56 -25.02
C CYS A 686 -14.39 18.00 -24.03
N VAL A 687 -14.23 17.74 -22.72
CA VAL A 687 -15.17 18.19 -21.69
C VAL A 687 -15.26 19.71 -21.64
N THR A 688 -14.14 20.41 -21.83
CA THR A 688 -14.12 21.88 -21.89
C THR A 688 -14.80 22.40 -23.16
N PHE A 689 -14.59 21.73 -24.30
CA PHE A 689 -15.25 22.05 -25.56
C PHE A 689 -16.77 21.84 -25.48
N PHE A 690 -17.23 20.75 -24.86
CA PHE A 690 -18.65 20.51 -24.62
C PHE A 690 -19.24 21.54 -23.63
N LYS A 691 -18.52 21.91 -22.56
CA LYS A 691 -18.98 22.97 -21.65
C LYS A 691 -19.07 24.34 -22.31
N LEU A 692 -18.16 24.68 -23.23
CA LEU A 692 -18.22 25.94 -23.98
C LEU A 692 -19.32 25.93 -25.04
N SER A 693 -19.58 24.77 -25.67
CA SER A 693 -20.61 24.64 -26.70
C SER A 693 -22.04 24.67 -26.16
N PHE A 694 -22.23 24.41 -24.86
CA PHE A 694 -23.54 24.41 -24.19
C PHE A 694 -23.82 25.69 -23.36
N VAL A 695 -22.89 26.65 -23.32
CA VAL A 695 -23.12 27.96 -22.66
C VAL A 695 -23.60 29.03 -23.65
N ASP A 696 -23.45 28.77 -24.96
CA ASP A 696 -23.94 29.65 -26.05
C ASP A 696 -25.20 29.09 -26.77
N LEU A 697 -25.84 28.05 -26.22
CA LEU A 697 -27.17 27.52 -26.57
C LEU A 697 -28.11 27.73 -25.40
#